data_AF-D1PAV2-F1
#
_entry.id   AF-D1PAV2-F1
#
_cell.length_a   1.000
_cell.length_b   1.000
_cell.length_c   1.000
_cell.angle_alpha   90.00
_cell.angle_beta   90.00
_cell.angle_gamma   90.00
#
_symmetry.space_group_name_H-M   'P 1'
#
loop_
_entity.id
_entity.type
_entity.pdbx_description
1 polymer ?
#
loop_
_entity_poly.entity_id
_entity_poly.type
_entity_poly.pdbx_seq_one_letter_code
_entity_poly.pdbx_strand_id
1 'polypeptide(L)'
;MKDKIYHQPNLAKSWFLALLCFLALCMQSCRDSDTVISSEPEDTGSKAEKGDVMGLYLLNQGNMGSNKATLDYLDLSGDNSENVIYHRNIYSERNPNEIKELGDVGNDIKIYGSKLWMVINCSNKVEVADAYTCKKVAKIDIPNCRYLAFDGGFAYVSAYVAPVNMRQDAEVGAVYKVDTLTMKVVDKVTVGYQPDELAVVHGKLYVANSGGYRNPNYDRTVSVIDLKTFKEERKIDVAINLHRCRADKYGQLWVSSRGDYKEVTSRLYWLKPNAAGQMEKGGELEVPVSNMCIVGDSLYYIGVQWNETSKKNSIEYGIVNVSQHKVIAHSLSSAPEIQSIEMPYGIIVNPQKKDFYLMDAKNYVSSGELFHFKADGTFDWRVWTGDIPAEAAFVYRKPQLPSEPSQPAEKYSKYILAVDEYVPAPGQFVNTMPQYEEGDDAKEMARKCTEAIGGDKGGLVSLGAYGGYITFHFDHSIANVKGEKDLYIKGNAFKDNSEPGIVMVSQDVNGNDLPDDPWYELSGSADVDSVGKVVYGYEITYTKDAMQDIPWTDNQGRSGVVNRNTFHAQEYFPLWLSSPLRFEGTLLPLNGHDTSGNGTHWVCDAFRYGYVDNVSNSDIDGCSFDISWAVDKNRKPVALDHIDFVRVYSAQNQMCGWLGETSTEVSGAEDLHLQKSISAKSRKRDNK
;
A
#
# COMPACT_ATOMS: atom_id res chain seq x y z
N MET A 1 -31.26 48.30 -90.20
CA MET A 1 -30.27 47.70 -89.29
C MET A 1 -30.29 48.52 -88.01
N LYS A 2 -30.98 48.02 -86.96
CA LYS A 2 -31.13 48.70 -85.68
C LYS A 2 -30.93 47.70 -84.56
N ASP A 3 -30.11 48.11 -83.62
CA ASP A 3 -29.80 47.51 -82.32
C ASP A 3 -31.05 47.18 -81.50
N LYS A 4 -30.97 46.13 -80.67
CA LYS A 4 -31.61 46.08 -79.35
C LYS A 4 -30.79 45.24 -78.35
N ILE A 5 -30.09 45.98 -77.50
CA ILE A 5 -30.16 45.97 -76.03
C ILE A 5 -29.98 44.62 -75.30
N TYR A 6 -28.87 44.59 -74.55
CA TYR A 6 -28.51 43.68 -73.47
C TYR A 6 -29.56 43.61 -72.34
N HIS A 7 -29.81 42.39 -71.85
CA HIS A 7 -30.10 42.15 -70.43
C HIS A 7 -29.05 41.20 -69.87
N GLN A 8 -28.19 41.72 -69.00
CA GLN A 8 -27.32 40.89 -68.15
C GLN A 8 -28.19 40.13 -67.15
N PRO A 9 -28.08 38.78 -67.06
CA PRO A 9 -28.61 38.07 -65.92
C PRO A 9 -27.75 38.41 -64.69
N ASN A 10 -28.42 38.71 -63.57
CA ASN A 10 -27.82 39.02 -62.28
C ASN A 10 -26.84 37.92 -61.82
N LEU A 11 -25.55 38.06 -62.15
CA LEU A 11 -24.49 37.17 -61.65
C LEU A 11 -24.53 37.10 -60.11
N ALA A 12 -24.81 38.21 -59.42
CA ALA A 12 -24.88 38.23 -57.96
C ALA A 12 -25.89 37.23 -57.36
N LYS A 13 -27.05 36.98 -58.00
CA LYS A 13 -28.04 36.00 -57.51
C LYS A 13 -27.62 34.55 -57.77
N SER A 14 -26.91 34.30 -58.87
CA SER A 14 -26.43 32.95 -59.21
C SER A 14 -25.26 32.52 -58.33
N TRP A 15 -24.41 33.47 -57.91
CA TRP A 15 -23.33 33.22 -56.95
C TRP A 15 -23.87 33.08 -55.51
N PHE A 16 -24.92 33.82 -55.14
CA PHE A 16 -25.59 33.65 -53.83
C PHE A 16 -26.28 32.28 -53.70
N LEU A 17 -26.92 31.80 -54.76
CA LEU A 17 -27.55 30.47 -54.79
C LEU A 17 -26.50 29.35 -54.78
N ALA A 18 -25.39 29.52 -55.49
CA ALA A 18 -24.27 28.58 -55.46
C ALA A 18 -23.57 28.55 -54.08
N LEU A 19 -23.43 29.70 -53.42
CA LEU A 19 -22.88 29.79 -52.07
C LEU A 19 -23.82 29.16 -51.03
N LEU A 20 -25.14 29.33 -51.17
CA LEU A 20 -26.15 28.67 -50.33
C LEU A 20 -26.21 27.16 -50.54
N CYS A 21 -26.04 26.67 -51.78
CA CYS A 21 -25.92 25.23 -52.05
C CYS A 21 -24.59 24.65 -51.53
N PHE A 22 -23.49 25.41 -51.57
CA PHE A 22 -22.20 25.00 -51.00
C PHE A 22 -22.23 25.01 -49.46
N LEU A 23 -22.90 25.98 -48.83
CA LEU A 23 -23.15 26.00 -47.39
C LEU A 23 -24.14 24.91 -46.92
N ALA A 24 -25.11 24.52 -47.76
CA ALA A 24 -26.01 23.40 -47.49
C ALA A 24 -25.29 22.03 -47.61
N LEU A 25 -24.31 21.90 -48.51
CA LEU A 25 -23.41 20.74 -48.60
C LEU A 25 -22.42 20.67 -47.42
N CYS A 26 -22.01 21.81 -46.85
CA CYS A 26 -21.19 21.84 -45.62
C CYS A 26 -21.98 21.53 -44.34
N MET A 27 -23.32 21.49 -44.38
CA MET A 27 -24.16 21.07 -43.25
C MET A 27 -24.62 19.59 -43.34
N GLN A 28 -24.09 18.83 -44.30
CA GLN A 28 -24.09 17.37 -44.29
C GLN A 28 -22.72 16.82 -43.89
N SER A 29 -22.12 17.39 -42.84
CA SER A 29 -21.27 16.61 -41.95
C SER A 29 -22.16 16.16 -40.80
N CYS A 30 -22.99 15.13 -41.06
CA CYS A 30 -23.23 14.16 -39.99
C CYS A 30 -21.85 13.55 -39.73
N ARG A 31 -21.12 14.14 -38.78
CA ARG A 31 -20.03 13.45 -38.13
C ARG A 31 -20.71 12.23 -37.51
N ASP A 32 -20.55 11.06 -38.13
CA ASP A 32 -20.98 9.81 -37.53
C ASP A 32 -20.50 9.86 -36.08
N SER A 33 -21.44 9.68 -35.16
CA SER A 33 -21.17 9.58 -33.73
C SER A 33 -19.89 8.78 -33.53
N ASP A 34 -18.92 9.33 -32.79
CA ASP A 34 -17.66 8.65 -32.49
C ASP A 34 -17.98 7.20 -32.14
N THR A 35 -17.57 6.27 -33.01
CA THR A 35 -18.05 4.88 -32.94
C THR A 35 -17.28 4.21 -31.81
N VAL A 36 -17.92 4.12 -30.64
CA VAL A 36 -17.35 3.40 -29.49
C VAL A 36 -17.36 1.91 -29.85
N ILE A 37 -16.17 1.29 -29.89
CA ILE A 37 -16.04 -0.15 -30.05
C ILE A 37 -16.47 -0.79 -28.73
N SER A 38 -17.62 -1.48 -28.74
CA SER A 38 -18.13 -2.21 -27.58
C SER A 38 -17.33 -3.49 -27.33
N SER A 39 -17.27 -3.93 -26.08
CA SER A 39 -16.70 -5.24 -25.77
C SER A 39 -17.55 -6.38 -26.34
N GLU A 40 -16.89 -7.49 -26.66
CA GLU A 40 -17.52 -8.71 -27.16
C GLU A 40 -17.52 -9.77 -26.04
N PRO A 41 -18.68 -10.05 -25.41
CA PRO A 41 -18.78 -11.10 -24.39
C PRO A 41 -18.80 -12.50 -25.02
N GLU A 42 -18.06 -13.43 -24.43
CA GLU A 42 -18.01 -14.85 -24.77
C GLU A 42 -18.24 -15.67 -23.50
N ASP A 43 -19.19 -16.60 -23.54
CA ASP A 43 -19.44 -17.53 -22.44
C ASP A 43 -18.46 -18.70 -22.53
N THR A 44 -17.68 -18.92 -21.48
CA THR A 44 -16.71 -20.02 -21.40
C THR A 44 -17.36 -21.41 -21.25
N GLY A 45 -18.66 -21.46 -20.91
CA GLY A 45 -19.39 -22.66 -20.55
C GLY A 45 -19.14 -23.17 -19.13
N SER A 46 -18.21 -22.54 -18.39
CA SER A 46 -17.90 -22.89 -17.00
C SER A 46 -18.66 -22.04 -16.01
N LYS A 47 -19.00 -22.63 -14.86
CA LYS A 47 -19.70 -21.92 -13.79
C LYS A 47 -18.75 -21.01 -13.03
N ALA A 48 -19.19 -19.78 -12.79
CA ALA A 48 -18.47 -18.86 -11.94
C ALA A 48 -18.58 -19.32 -10.48
N GLU A 49 -17.44 -19.43 -9.80
CA GLU A 49 -17.37 -19.78 -8.39
C GLU A 49 -17.02 -18.54 -7.58
N LYS A 50 -17.91 -18.12 -6.68
CA LYS A 50 -17.65 -16.98 -5.80
C LYS A 50 -16.43 -17.26 -4.92
N GLY A 51 -15.43 -16.39 -5.02
CA GLY A 51 -14.24 -16.37 -4.19
C GLY A 51 -13.63 -14.97 -4.15
N ASP A 52 -12.42 -14.86 -3.59
CA ASP A 52 -11.74 -13.56 -3.46
C ASP A 52 -11.29 -13.01 -4.79
N VAL A 53 -10.93 -13.86 -5.76
CA VAL A 53 -10.68 -13.44 -7.14
C VAL A 53 -12.02 -13.23 -7.85
N MET A 54 -12.31 -12.00 -8.27
CA MET A 54 -13.54 -11.67 -9.01
C MET A 54 -13.32 -11.44 -10.50
N GLY A 55 -12.08 -11.34 -10.94
CA GLY A 55 -11.80 -11.26 -12.36
C GLY A 55 -10.33 -11.34 -12.68
N LEU A 56 -10.04 -11.33 -13.97
CA LEU A 56 -8.68 -11.36 -14.51
C LEU A 56 -8.63 -10.39 -15.69
N TYR A 57 -7.82 -9.34 -15.57
CA TYR A 57 -7.46 -8.54 -16.73
C TYR A 57 -6.39 -9.27 -17.53
N LEU A 58 -6.56 -9.30 -18.85
CA LEU A 58 -5.56 -9.81 -19.78
C LEU A 58 -5.14 -8.66 -20.70
N LEU A 59 -3.86 -8.34 -20.70
CA LEU A 59 -3.26 -7.32 -21.55
C LEU A 59 -2.73 -7.98 -22.83
N ASN A 60 -3.30 -7.57 -23.94
CA ASN A 60 -2.84 -7.95 -25.28
C ASN A 60 -1.78 -6.96 -25.74
N GLN A 61 -0.63 -7.48 -26.15
CA GLN A 61 0.48 -6.65 -26.61
C GLN A 61 0.11 -5.89 -27.89
N GLY A 62 -0.53 -6.58 -28.83
CA GLY A 62 -0.68 -6.12 -30.20
C GLY A 62 0.66 -6.10 -30.96
N ASN A 63 0.59 -6.06 -32.28
CA ASN A 63 1.81 -5.95 -33.09
C ASN A 63 2.49 -4.61 -32.88
N MET A 64 3.81 -4.63 -32.65
CA MET A 64 4.62 -3.41 -32.57
C MET A 64 4.45 -2.53 -33.81
N GLY A 65 4.17 -1.25 -33.62
CA GLY A 65 3.95 -0.26 -34.66
C GLY A 65 2.52 -0.22 -35.23
N SER A 66 1.60 -1.04 -34.71
CA SER A 66 0.22 -1.13 -35.22
C SER A 66 -0.81 -0.38 -34.36
N ASN A 67 -0.45 0.01 -33.13
CA ASN A 67 -1.34 0.66 -32.17
C ASN A 67 -2.60 -0.18 -31.88
N LYS A 68 -2.39 -1.48 -31.62
CA LYS A 68 -3.43 -2.49 -31.36
C LYS A 68 -3.35 -3.14 -29.97
N ALA A 69 -2.74 -2.48 -29.00
CA ALA A 69 -2.81 -2.99 -27.63
C ALA A 69 -4.27 -2.92 -27.16
N THR A 70 -4.80 -4.02 -26.64
CA THR A 70 -6.16 -4.08 -26.07
C THR A 70 -6.13 -4.66 -24.67
N LEU A 71 -7.18 -4.38 -23.90
CA LEU A 71 -7.37 -4.97 -22.58
C LEU A 71 -8.64 -5.82 -22.61
N ASP A 72 -8.50 -7.07 -22.24
CA ASP A 72 -9.62 -8.00 -22.07
C ASP A 72 -9.89 -8.21 -20.57
N TYR A 73 -11.08 -8.73 -20.25
CA TYR A 73 -11.49 -9.00 -18.87
C TYR A 73 -12.30 -10.29 -18.76
N LEU A 74 -11.83 -11.22 -17.95
CA LEU A 74 -12.56 -12.41 -17.55
C LEU A 74 -13.31 -12.12 -16.25
N ASP A 75 -14.65 -12.17 -16.29
CA ASP A 75 -15.50 -12.05 -15.11
C ASP A 75 -15.58 -13.39 -14.39
N LEU A 76 -14.91 -13.45 -13.23
CA LEU A 76 -14.91 -14.60 -12.33
C LEU A 76 -15.81 -14.38 -11.11
N SER A 77 -16.53 -13.24 -11.05
CA SER A 77 -17.26 -12.83 -9.87
C SER A 77 -18.43 -13.76 -9.55
N GLY A 78 -19.16 -14.22 -10.56
CA GLY A 78 -20.45 -14.86 -10.37
C GLY A 78 -21.54 -13.89 -9.87
N ASP A 79 -21.33 -12.58 -10.03
CA ASP A 79 -22.30 -11.55 -9.63
C ASP A 79 -23.20 -11.14 -10.81
N ASN A 80 -22.64 -11.07 -12.02
CA ASN A 80 -23.35 -10.65 -13.23
C ASN A 80 -23.95 -11.82 -14.03
N SER A 81 -23.40 -13.02 -13.87
CA SER A 81 -23.77 -14.24 -14.58
C SER A 81 -23.44 -15.47 -13.73
N GLU A 82 -24.21 -16.55 -13.88
CA GLU A 82 -23.85 -17.85 -13.29
C GLU A 82 -22.62 -18.49 -13.97
N ASN A 83 -22.31 -18.05 -15.19
CA ASN A 83 -21.19 -18.55 -15.98
C ASN A 83 -20.04 -17.55 -15.95
N VAL A 84 -18.82 -18.04 -16.15
CA VAL A 84 -17.63 -17.22 -16.37
C VAL A 84 -17.72 -16.61 -17.77
N ILE A 85 -17.72 -15.28 -17.84
CA ILE A 85 -17.85 -14.52 -19.10
C ILE A 85 -16.53 -13.83 -19.40
N TYR A 86 -16.03 -13.99 -20.62
CA TYR A 86 -14.85 -13.30 -21.12
C TYR A 86 -15.26 -12.10 -21.99
N HIS A 87 -14.70 -10.94 -21.73
CA HIS A 87 -14.96 -9.70 -22.48
C HIS A 87 -13.70 -9.27 -23.21
N ARG A 88 -13.76 -9.19 -24.54
CA ARG A 88 -12.67 -8.66 -25.36
C ARG A 88 -12.73 -7.15 -25.50
N ASN A 89 -11.56 -6.51 -25.50
CA ASN A 89 -11.36 -5.07 -25.75
C ASN A 89 -12.25 -4.12 -24.91
N ILE A 90 -12.25 -4.30 -23.60
CA ILE A 90 -13.06 -3.51 -22.68
C ILE A 90 -12.58 -2.06 -22.48
N TYR A 91 -11.34 -1.72 -22.88
CA TYR A 91 -10.77 -0.41 -22.59
C TYR A 91 -11.49 0.72 -23.33
N SER A 92 -11.78 0.52 -24.62
CA SER A 92 -12.45 1.51 -25.48
C SER A 92 -13.87 1.78 -25.02
N GLU A 93 -14.62 0.73 -24.67
CA GLU A 93 -15.98 0.86 -24.11
C GLU A 93 -15.99 1.66 -22.80
N ARG A 94 -15.01 1.39 -21.91
CA ARG A 94 -14.96 2.00 -20.58
C ARG A 94 -14.36 3.41 -20.59
N ASN A 95 -13.64 3.78 -21.65
CA ASN A 95 -12.95 5.06 -21.82
C ASN A 95 -13.23 5.67 -23.22
N PRO A 96 -14.48 5.96 -23.57
CA PRO A 96 -14.88 6.31 -24.94
C PRO A 96 -14.28 7.64 -25.44
N ASN A 97 -13.77 8.47 -24.53
CA ASN A 97 -13.17 9.76 -24.86
C ASN A 97 -11.65 9.69 -25.12
N GLU A 98 -11.03 8.52 -24.92
CA GLU A 98 -9.59 8.35 -25.11
C GLU A 98 -9.25 8.11 -26.58
N ILE A 99 -8.58 9.09 -27.17
CA ILE A 99 -8.15 9.04 -28.57
C ILE A 99 -6.94 8.09 -28.67
N LYS A 100 -6.98 7.17 -29.64
CA LYS A 100 -5.97 6.09 -29.89
C LYS A 100 -6.03 4.88 -28.95
N GLU A 101 -7.14 4.72 -28.22
CA GLU A 101 -7.36 3.57 -27.33
C GLU A 101 -6.21 3.38 -26.32
N LEU A 102 -5.83 2.13 -26.03
CA LEU A 102 -4.81 1.81 -25.05
C LEU A 102 -3.39 2.12 -25.56
N GLY A 103 -3.11 1.84 -26.84
CA GLY A 103 -1.90 2.26 -27.52
C GLY A 103 -1.18 1.12 -28.28
N ASP A 104 0.15 1.16 -28.26
CA ASP A 104 1.03 0.25 -28.99
C ASP A 104 1.98 -0.49 -28.04
N VAL A 105 1.95 -1.83 -28.09
CA VAL A 105 2.75 -2.76 -27.26
C VAL A 105 2.38 -2.70 -25.78
N GLY A 106 1.29 -3.37 -25.40
CA GLY A 106 0.99 -3.69 -24.00
C GLY A 106 2.05 -4.63 -23.42
N ASN A 107 2.76 -4.20 -22.38
CA ASN A 107 3.97 -4.89 -21.93
C ASN A 107 3.93 -5.50 -20.53
N ASP A 108 3.31 -4.83 -19.57
CA ASP A 108 3.15 -5.33 -18.19
C ASP A 108 1.86 -4.75 -17.61
N ILE A 109 1.21 -5.52 -16.76
CA ILE A 109 -0.01 -5.13 -16.07
C ILE A 109 0.03 -5.59 -14.63
N LYS A 110 -0.26 -4.68 -13.71
CA LYS A 110 -0.30 -4.98 -12.27
C LYS A 110 -1.39 -4.19 -11.59
N ILE A 111 -1.88 -4.71 -10.47
CA ILE A 111 -2.79 -3.99 -9.58
C ILE A 111 -2.01 -3.62 -8.32
N TYR A 112 -2.13 -2.35 -7.93
CA TYR A 112 -1.60 -1.83 -6.66
C TYR A 112 -2.66 -0.97 -5.99
N GLY A 113 -3.07 -1.39 -4.78
CA GLY A 113 -4.25 -0.82 -4.11
C GLY A 113 -5.49 -0.99 -4.97
N SER A 114 -6.21 0.11 -5.22
CA SER A 114 -7.41 0.14 -6.08
C SER A 114 -7.12 0.46 -7.56
N LYS A 115 -5.86 0.50 -7.98
CA LYS A 115 -5.48 0.96 -9.31
C LYS A 115 -4.87 -0.14 -10.17
N LEU A 116 -5.30 -0.18 -11.43
CA LEU A 116 -4.74 -0.99 -12.50
C LEU A 116 -3.67 -0.16 -13.23
N TRP A 117 -2.45 -0.67 -13.27
CA TRP A 117 -1.30 -0.04 -13.92
C TRP A 117 -0.93 -0.85 -15.14
N MET A 118 -0.94 -0.21 -16.31
CA MET A 118 -0.67 -0.83 -17.61
C MET A 118 0.50 -0.13 -18.28
N VAL A 119 1.59 -0.86 -18.51
CA VAL A 119 2.76 -0.35 -19.22
C VAL A 119 2.55 -0.51 -20.71
N ILE A 120 2.53 0.60 -21.45
CA ILE A 120 2.34 0.62 -22.90
C ILE A 120 3.64 1.11 -23.55
N ASN A 121 4.50 0.17 -23.90
CA ASN A 121 5.92 0.39 -24.20
C ASN A 121 6.14 1.39 -25.34
N CYS A 122 5.76 1.04 -26.57
CA CYS A 122 5.96 1.89 -27.74
C CYS A 122 5.08 3.14 -27.75
N SER A 123 4.18 3.28 -26.77
CA SER A 123 3.42 4.52 -26.52
C SER A 123 4.05 5.43 -25.46
N ASN A 124 5.20 5.04 -24.89
CA ASN A 124 5.97 5.83 -23.92
C ASN A 124 5.14 6.24 -22.69
N LYS A 125 4.24 5.37 -22.23
CA LYS A 125 3.34 5.69 -21.13
C LYS A 125 3.03 4.49 -20.23
N VAL A 126 2.79 4.81 -18.96
CA VAL A 126 2.04 3.96 -18.06
C VAL A 126 0.63 4.54 -17.95
N GLU A 127 -0.36 3.75 -18.37
CA GLU A 127 -1.78 4.07 -18.27
C GLU A 127 -2.30 3.53 -16.93
N VAL A 128 -2.96 4.37 -16.14
CA VAL A 128 -3.47 4.01 -14.81
C VAL A 128 -4.98 4.16 -14.80
N ALA A 129 -5.68 3.11 -14.41
CA ALA A 129 -7.14 3.06 -14.31
C ALA A 129 -7.59 2.60 -12.92
N ASP A 130 -8.86 2.80 -12.59
CA ASP A 130 -9.51 2.14 -11.45
C ASP A 130 -9.62 0.63 -11.74
N ALA A 131 -9.18 -0.22 -10.81
CA ALA A 131 -9.10 -1.66 -11.05
C ALA A 131 -10.47 -2.35 -11.20
N TYR A 132 -11.56 -1.74 -10.73
CA TYR A 132 -12.88 -2.37 -10.72
C TYR A 132 -13.72 -1.94 -11.91
N THR A 133 -13.56 -0.69 -12.34
CA THR A 133 -14.31 -0.09 -13.43
C THR A 133 -13.50 0.03 -14.71
N CYS A 134 -12.18 -0.15 -14.66
CA CYS A 134 -11.21 0.15 -15.74
C CYS A 134 -11.40 1.54 -16.36
N LYS A 135 -11.91 2.51 -15.58
CA LYS A 135 -11.94 3.92 -15.99
C LYS A 135 -10.57 4.54 -15.74
N LYS A 136 -10.02 5.21 -16.74
CA LYS A 136 -8.76 5.93 -16.68
C LYS A 136 -8.76 6.94 -15.54
N VAL A 137 -7.65 6.94 -14.80
CA VAL A 137 -7.37 7.83 -13.67
C VAL A 137 -6.18 8.73 -13.99
N ALA A 138 -5.13 8.20 -14.61
CA ALA A 138 -3.93 8.98 -14.93
C ALA A 138 -3.16 8.36 -16.09
N LYS A 139 -2.29 9.18 -16.69
CA LYS A 139 -1.30 8.77 -17.68
C LYS A 139 0.05 9.32 -17.26
N ILE A 140 1.07 8.46 -17.20
CA ILE A 140 2.43 8.80 -16.75
C ILE A 140 3.39 8.60 -17.91
N ASP A 141 4.00 9.68 -18.38
CA ASP A 141 4.90 9.66 -19.54
C ASP A 141 6.28 9.11 -19.13
N ILE A 142 6.61 7.91 -19.60
CA ILE A 142 7.89 7.23 -19.36
C ILE A 142 8.37 6.59 -20.67
N PRO A 143 9.53 7.00 -21.21
CA PRO A 143 9.99 6.58 -22.53
C PRO A 143 10.30 5.09 -22.57
N ASN A 144 9.64 4.35 -23.47
CA ASN A 144 9.77 2.91 -23.67
C ASN A 144 9.88 2.13 -22.35
N CYS A 145 8.92 2.39 -21.46
CA CYS A 145 8.73 1.67 -20.20
C CYS A 145 8.47 0.18 -20.43
N ARG A 146 8.89 -0.66 -19.49
CA ARG A 146 8.88 -2.13 -19.60
C ARG A 146 8.09 -2.76 -18.47
N TYR A 147 8.65 -2.82 -17.26
CA TYR A 147 8.05 -3.56 -16.15
C TYR A 147 7.84 -2.69 -14.92
N LEU A 148 6.88 -3.09 -14.08
CA LEU A 148 6.52 -2.44 -12.84
C LEU A 148 6.91 -3.29 -11.62
N ALA A 149 7.29 -2.64 -10.53
CA ALA A 149 7.18 -3.18 -9.18
C ALA A 149 6.78 -2.07 -8.21
N PHE A 150 6.31 -2.44 -7.02
CA PHE A 150 5.83 -1.49 -6.03
C PHE A 150 6.50 -1.74 -4.69
N ASP A 151 6.84 -0.67 -3.98
CA ASP A 151 7.27 -0.71 -2.58
C ASP A 151 7.15 0.68 -1.94
N GLY A 152 6.76 0.72 -0.66
CA GLY A 152 6.76 1.95 0.13
C GLY A 152 5.91 3.10 -0.44
N GLY A 153 4.79 2.80 -1.12
CA GLY A 153 3.95 3.84 -1.75
C GLY A 153 4.47 4.36 -3.10
N PHE A 154 5.52 3.76 -3.64
CA PHE A 154 6.06 4.10 -4.96
C PHE A 154 5.91 2.95 -5.95
N ALA A 155 5.74 3.31 -7.23
CA ALA A 155 5.89 2.40 -8.35
C ALA A 155 7.27 2.63 -9.00
N TYR A 156 7.95 1.56 -9.33
CA TYR A 156 9.25 1.56 -9.99
C TYR A 156 9.08 1.00 -11.39
N VAL A 157 9.47 1.77 -12.39
CA VAL A 157 9.25 1.44 -13.81
C VAL A 157 10.58 1.33 -14.52
N SER A 158 10.95 0.15 -15.01
CA SER A 158 12.10 0.01 -15.89
C SER A 158 11.80 0.60 -17.26
N ALA A 159 12.81 1.19 -17.89
CA ALA A 159 12.68 1.87 -19.16
C ALA A 159 13.96 1.74 -19.98
N TYR A 160 13.77 1.50 -21.28
CA TYR A 160 14.88 1.51 -22.23
C TYR A 160 15.40 2.93 -22.49
N VAL A 161 14.61 3.96 -22.18
CA VAL A 161 14.87 5.40 -22.38
C VAL A 161 15.11 5.87 -23.82
N ALA A 162 15.24 4.94 -24.77
CA ALA A 162 15.46 5.18 -26.19
C ALA A 162 14.53 4.29 -27.05
N PRO A 163 14.30 4.62 -28.34
CA PRO A 163 13.47 3.84 -29.25
C PRO A 163 13.87 2.36 -29.33
N VAL A 164 12.90 1.49 -29.59
CA VAL A 164 13.11 0.05 -29.75
C VAL A 164 13.74 -0.24 -31.11
N ASN A 165 15.07 -0.38 -31.16
CA ASN A 165 15.80 -0.69 -32.39
C ASN A 165 17.10 -1.45 -32.12
N MET A 166 17.54 -2.25 -33.10
CA MET A 166 18.83 -2.95 -33.04
C MET A 166 19.98 -1.94 -33.15
N ARG A 167 20.65 -1.66 -32.05
CA ARG A 167 21.75 -0.69 -31.95
C ARG A 167 22.81 -1.17 -30.97
N GLN A 168 24.06 -1.26 -31.42
CA GLN A 168 25.17 -1.61 -30.53
C GLN A 168 25.56 -0.46 -29.60
N ASP A 169 25.35 0.78 -30.04
CA ASP A 169 25.59 2.04 -29.36
C ASP A 169 24.36 2.55 -28.58
N ALA A 170 23.43 1.65 -28.22
CA ALA A 170 22.25 1.99 -27.44
C ALA A 170 22.62 2.68 -26.13
N GLU A 171 21.75 3.55 -25.66
CA GLU A 171 21.86 4.23 -24.38
C GLU A 171 21.59 3.25 -23.22
N VAL A 172 22.22 3.49 -22.07
CA VAL A 172 21.89 2.75 -20.84
C VAL A 172 20.46 3.09 -20.41
N GLY A 173 19.76 2.08 -19.88
CA GLY A 173 18.39 2.25 -19.42
C GLY A 173 18.29 2.90 -18.04
N ALA A 174 17.06 3.00 -17.54
CA ALA A 174 16.78 3.59 -16.24
C ALA A 174 15.61 2.92 -15.53
N VAL A 175 15.52 3.16 -14.23
CA VAL A 175 14.31 2.96 -13.44
C VAL A 175 13.77 4.32 -13.01
N TYR A 176 12.48 4.54 -13.26
CA TYR A 176 11.73 5.71 -12.84
C TYR A 176 10.98 5.40 -11.55
N LYS A 177 11.10 6.26 -10.54
CA LYS A 177 10.33 6.22 -9.30
C LYS A 177 9.12 7.11 -9.44
N VAL A 178 7.94 6.54 -9.25
CA VAL A 178 6.66 7.21 -9.41
C VAL A 178 5.92 7.17 -8.08
N ASP A 179 5.47 8.33 -7.61
CA ASP A 179 4.62 8.42 -6.43
C ASP A 179 3.19 7.95 -6.76
N THR A 180 2.69 6.95 -6.02
CA THR A 180 1.42 6.28 -6.34
C THR A 180 0.17 7.06 -5.91
N LEU A 181 0.33 8.17 -5.18
CA LEU A 181 -0.78 9.06 -4.81
C LEU A 181 -0.93 10.17 -5.84
N THR A 182 0.19 10.82 -6.18
CA THR A 182 0.24 11.97 -7.09
C THR A 182 0.35 11.59 -8.57
N MET A 183 0.72 10.34 -8.88
CA MET A 183 0.98 9.83 -10.23
C MET A 183 2.12 10.54 -10.96
N LYS A 184 3.07 11.10 -10.20
CA LYS A 184 4.21 11.84 -10.76
C LYS A 184 5.48 11.04 -10.64
N VAL A 185 6.32 11.11 -11.68
CA VAL A 185 7.72 10.71 -11.58
C VAL A 185 8.40 11.66 -10.58
N VAL A 186 8.98 11.10 -9.53
CA VAL A 186 9.66 11.85 -8.46
C VAL A 186 11.17 11.65 -8.49
N ASP A 187 11.66 10.56 -9.10
CA ASP A 187 13.10 10.31 -9.22
C ASP A 187 13.42 9.36 -10.39
N LYS A 188 14.70 9.28 -10.77
CA LYS A 188 15.21 8.41 -11.83
C LYS A 188 16.64 7.96 -11.53
N VAL A 189 16.90 6.67 -11.67
CA VAL A 189 18.23 6.07 -11.54
C VAL A 189 18.63 5.34 -12.83
N THR A 190 19.87 5.53 -13.27
CA THR A 190 20.43 4.84 -14.45
C THR A 190 20.87 3.43 -14.07
N VAL A 191 20.65 2.45 -14.96
CA VAL A 191 20.99 1.03 -14.75
C VAL A 191 21.76 0.46 -15.96
N GLY A 192 21.72 -0.85 -16.19
CA GLY A 192 22.30 -1.46 -17.40
C GLY A 192 21.48 -1.21 -18.67
N TYR A 193 21.87 -1.87 -19.76
CA TYR A 193 21.23 -1.68 -21.06
C TYR A 193 19.90 -2.40 -21.13
N GLN A 194 18.89 -1.70 -21.66
CA GLN A 194 17.56 -2.24 -21.97
C GLN A 194 17.01 -3.09 -20.81
N PRO A 195 16.79 -2.46 -19.63
CA PRO A 195 16.32 -3.16 -18.44
C PRO A 195 14.94 -3.75 -18.70
N ASP A 196 14.84 -5.05 -18.50
CA ASP A 196 13.59 -5.80 -18.55
C ASP A 196 13.00 -5.80 -17.12
N GLU A 197 12.75 -6.97 -16.54
CA GLU A 197 11.93 -7.09 -15.35
C GLU A 197 12.67 -6.71 -14.08
N LEU A 198 11.93 -6.20 -13.11
CA LEU A 198 12.46 -5.73 -11.82
C LEU A 198 11.65 -6.27 -10.65
N ALA A 199 12.32 -6.52 -9.53
CA ALA A 199 11.72 -7.07 -8.31
C ALA A 199 12.30 -6.41 -7.05
N VAL A 200 11.46 -6.27 -6.03
CA VAL A 200 11.84 -5.72 -4.73
C VAL A 200 12.09 -6.86 -3.74
N VAL A 201 13.25 -6.84 -3.08
CA VAL A 201 13.60 -7.77 -2.00
C VAL A 201 14.42 -7.04 -0.94
N HIS A 202 14.03 -7.15 0.33
CA HIS A 202 14.77 -6.62 1.49
C HIS A 202 15.20 -5.14 1.35
N GLY A 203 14.26 -4.26 0.96
CA GLY A 203 14.52 -2.82 0.83
C GLY A 203 15.42 -2.44 -0.37
N LYS A 204 15.67 -3.38 -1.29
CA LYS A 204 16.43 -3.15 -2.51
C LYS A 204 15.61 -3.53 -3.73
N LEU A 205 15.90 -2.87 -4.83
CA LEU A 205 15.30 -3.14 -6.13
C LEU A 205 16.34 -3.76 -7.07
N TYR A 206 15.97 -4.87 -7.70
CA TYR A 206 16.83 -5.66 -8.56
C TYR A 206 16.28 -5.63 -9.99
N VAL A 207 17.11 -5.24 -10.95
CA VAL A 207 16.68 -5.00 -12.33
C VAL A 207 17.48 -5.88 -13.29
N ALA A 208 16.80 -6.76 -14.02
CA ALA A 208 17.42 -7.60 -15.02
C ALA A 208 17.76 -6.78 -16.27
N ASN A 209 19.05 -6.62 -16.58
CA ASN A 209 19.50 -5.89 -17.76
C ASN A 209 19.69 -6.86 -18.92
N SER A 210 18.92 -6.67 -20.00
CA SER A 210 18.93 -7.58 -21.15
C SER A 210 20.02 -7.21 -22.17
N GLY A 211 20.11 -5.92 -22.53
CA GLY A 211 20.75 -5.51 -23.78
C GLY A 211 20.23 -6.27 -25.01
N GLY A 212 18.97 -6.75 -25.00
CA GLY A 212 18.38 -7.63 -26.03
C GLY A 212 18.47 -7.11 -27.47
N TYR A 213 18.46 -5.79 -27.66
CA TYR A 213 18.61 -5.12 -28.96
C TYR A 213 20.06 -4.74 -29.29
N ARG A 214 21.05 -5.27 -28.57
CA ARG A 214 22.48 -5.00 -28.77
C ARG A 214 23.26 -6.16 -29.38
N ASN A 215 22.57 -7.15 -29.97
CA ASN A 215 23.19 -8.35 -30.58
C ASN A 215 24.48 -8.00 -31.37
N PRO A 216 25.61 -8.71 -31.12
CA PRO A 216 25.80 -9.83 -30.18
C PRO A 216 26.21 -9.41 -28.76
N ASN A 217 26.30 -8.11 -28.48
CA ASN A 217 26.82 -7.54 -27.23
C ASN A 217 25.71 -7.30 -26.19
N TYR A 218 25.01 -8.36 -25.81
CA TYR A 218 23.97 -8.32 -24.78
C TYR A 218 24.51 -7.83 -23.42
N ASP A 219 23.65 -7.22 -22.60
CA ASP A 219 23.95 -7.03 -21.18
C ASP A 219 23.83 -8.38 -20.46
N ARG A 220 24.43 -8.50 -19.29
CA ARG A 220 24.52 -9.74 -18.54
C ARG A 220 24.32 -9.60 -17.02
N THR A 221 23.86 -8.42 -16.60
CA THR A 221 23.89 -8.02 -15.21
C THR A 221 22.50 -7.80 -14.60
N VAL A 222 22.40 -8.00 -13.29
CA VAL A 222 21.29 -7.51 -12.48
C VAL A 222 21.76 -6.28 -11.71
N SER A 223 21.16 -5.11 -11.98
CA SER A 223 21.43 -3.88 -11.23
C SER A 223 20.76 -3.94 -9.86
N VAL A 224 21.47 -3.48 -8.82
CA VAL A 224 20.98 -3.42 -7.43
C VAL A 224 20.85 -1.95 -7.03
N ILE A 225 19.62 -1.52 -6.75
CA ILE A 225 19.28 -0.17 -6.32
C ILE A 225 18.84 -0.21 -4.87
N ASP A 226 19.42 0.64 -4.04
CA ASP A 226 18.94 0.85 -2.67
C ASP A 226 17.68 1.73 -2.69
N LEU A 227 16.57 1.27 -2.11
CA LEU A 227 15.29 2.01 -2.21
C LEU A 227 15.24 3.27 -1.33
N LYS A 228 16.03 3.30 -0.25
CA LYS A 228 16.10 4.45 0.66
C LYS A 228 16.80 5.63 -0.01
N THR A 229 17.94 5.39 -0.63
CA THR A 229 18.74 6.42 -1.31
C THR A 229 18.42 6.58 -2.78
N PHE A 230 17.72 5.60 -3.36
CA PHE A 230 17.38 5.47 -4.77
C PHE A 230 18.60 5.56 -5.72
N LYS A 231 19.69 4.91 -5.33
CA LYS A 231 20.94 4.85 -6.10
C LYS A 231 21.32 3.41 -6.44
N GLU A 232 21.86 3.21 -7.63
CA GLU A 232 22.50 1.94 -8.01
C GLU A 232 23.77 1.76 -7.15
N GLU A 233 23.79 0.70 -6.34
CA GLU A 233 24.93 0.38 -5.49
C GLU A 233 25.97 -0.44 -6.25
N ARG A 234 25.49 -1.40 -7.06
CA ARG A 234 26.34 -2.35 -7.81
C ARG A 234 25.53 -3.12 -8.86
N LYS A 235 26.25 -3.93 -9.64
CA LYS A 235 25.72 -4.91 -10.59
C LYS A 235 26.20 -6.31 -10.25
N ILE A 236 25.33 -7.30 -10.41
CA ILE A 236 25.63 -8.73 -10.23
C ILE A 236 25.78 -9.35 -11.63
N ASP A 237 26.91 -9.97 -11.93
CA ASP A 237 27.07 -10.76 -13.16
C ASP A 237 26.28 -12.06 -13.07
N VAL A 238 25.42 -12.35 -14.03
CA VAL A 238 24.54 -13.53 -14.00
C VAL A 238 24.68 -14.35 -15.29
N ALA A 239 24.15 -13.81 -16.39
CA ALA A 239 24.12 -14.43 -17.71
C ALA A 239 23.66 -13.38 -18.74
N ILE A 240 23.99 -13.56 -20.01
CA ILE A 240 23.59 -12.63 -21.08
C ILE A 240 22.07 -12.56 -21.25
N ASN A 241 21.54 -11.45 -21.76
CA ASN A 241 20.17 -11.32 -22.24
C ASN A 241 19.12 -11.76 -21.21
N LEU A 242 19.22 -11.18 -20.00
CA LEU A 242 18.30 -11.45 -18.91
C LEU A 242 16.91 -10.88 -19.23
N HIS A 243 15.86 -11.54 -18.75
CA HIS A 243 14.48 -11.11 -19.00
C HIS A 243 13.65 -11.07 -17.72
N ARG A 244 13.19 -12.23 -17.24
CA ARG A 244 12.30 -12.30 -16.08
C ARG A 244 13.09 -12.16 -14.79
N CYS A 245 12.49 -11.56 -13.77
CA CYS A 245 13.05 -11.35 -12.44
C CYS A 245 11.91 -11.40 -11.41
N ARG A 246 11.86 -12.45 -10.60
CA ARG A 246 10.78 -12.70 -9.63
C ARG A 246 11.34 -13.01 -8.26
N ALA A 247 10.78 -12.38 -7.23
CA ALA A 247 11.09 -12.73 -5.85
C ALA A 247 10.29 -13.96 -5.41
N ASP A 248 10.91 -14.86 -4.67
CA ASP A 248 10.19 -15.89 -3.92
C ASP A 248 9.98 -15.47 -2.45
N LYS A 249 9.21 -16.27 -1.70
CA LYS A 249 8.91 -16.00 -0.28
C LYS A 249 10.12 -16.16 0.66
N TYR A 250 11.24 -16.67 0.17
CA TYR A 250 12.48 -16.87 0.92
C TYR A 250 13.48 -15.72 0.74
N GLY A 251 13.09 -14.67 0.01
CA GLY A 251 13.97 -13.55 -0.31
C GLY A 251 15.03 -13.89 -1.35
N GLN A 252 14.80 -14.91 -2.18
CA GLN A 252 15.62 -15.19 -3.36
C GLN A 252 15.01 -14.54 -4.60
N LEU A 253 15.83 -14.36 -5.64
CA LEU A 253 15.37 -13.86 -6.94
C LEU A 253 15.58 -14.93 -8.00
N TRP A 254 14.57 -15.17 -8.81
CA TRP A 254 14.58 -16.07 -9.95
C TRP A 254 14.66 -15.27 -11.23
N VAL A 255 15.73 -15.48 -12.01
CA VAL A 255 16.10 -14.67 -13.17
C VAL A 255 16.25 -15.55 -14.40
N SER A 256 15.52 -15.27 -15.48
CA SER A 256 15.68 -16.01 -16.74
C SER A 256 16.64 -15.31 -17.70
N SER A 257 17.37 -16.10 -18.49
CA SER A 257 18.19 -15.65 -19.60
C SER A 257 17.67 -16.24 -20.90
N ARG A 258 17.56 -15.44 -21.96
CA ARG A 258 17.21 -15.92 -23.30
C ARG A 258 18.40 -16.52 -24.06
N GLY A 259 19.61 -16.37 -23.54
CA GLY A 259 20.84 -16.73 -24.24
C GLY A 259 21.13 -15.85 -25.46
N ASP A 260 21.83 -16.40 -26.45
CA ASP A 260 22.22 -15.71 -27.70
C ASP A 260 21.47 -16.23 -28.93
N TYR A 261 20.48 -17.10 -28.73
CA TYR A 261 19.73 -17.81 -29.77
C TYR A 261 20.56 -18.76 -30.65
N LYS A 262 21.83 -19.01 -30.30
CA LYS A 262 22.79 -19.83 -31.04
C LYS A 262 23.43 -20.87 -30.11
N GLU A 263 24.59 -20.55 -29.52
CA GLU A 263 25.41 -21.49 -28.73
C GLU A 263 25.03 -21.44 -27.25
N VAL A 264 24.67 -20.27 -26.74
CA VAL A 264 24.26 -20.07 -25.34
C VAL A 264 22.75 -20.24 -25.26
N THR A 265 22.32 -21.35 -24.67
CA THR A 265 20.90 -21.68 -24.50
C THR A 265 20.21 -20.86 -23.42
N SER A 266 18.89 -20.77 -23.50
CA SER A 266 18.06 -20.20 -22.43
C SER A 266 18.21 -21.02 -21.14
N ARG A 267 18.26 -20.34 -19.99
CA ARG A 267 18.44 -20.94 -18.65
C ARG A 267 17.73 -20.11 -17.57
N LEU A 268 17.41 -20.76 -16.47
CA LEU A 268 16.90 -20.12 -15.25
C LEU A 268 17.99 -20.06 -14.19
N TYR A 269 18.15 -18.90 -13.55
CA TYR A 269 19.11 -18.66 -12.49
C TYR A 269 18.38 -18.28 -11.21
N TRP A 270 19.00 -18.51 -10.06
CA TRP A 270 18.56 -17.86 -8.83
C TRP A 270 19.70 -17.07 -8.20
N LEU A 271 19.34 -15.94 -7.61
CA LEU A 271 20.20 -15.15 -6.75
C LEU A 271 19.75 -15.38 -5.30
N LYS A 272 20.72 -15.45 -4.39
CA LYS A 272 20.47 -15.66 -2.95
C LYS A 272 21.35 -14.73 -2.12
N PRO A 273 20.95 -14.39 -0.88
CA PRO A 273 21.80 -13.61 0.00
C PRO A 273 23.02 -14.45 0.43
N ASN A 274 24.20 -13.82 0.41
CA ASN A 274 25.40 -14.37 1.00
C ASN A 274 25.44 -14.10 2.52
N ALA A 275 26.53 -14.47 3.19
CA ALA A 275 26.68 -14.28 4.64
C ALA A 275 26.56 -12.81 5.10
N ALA A 276 26.81 -11.85 4.22
CA ALA A 276 26.66 -10.42 4.47
C ALA A 276 25.28 -9.87 4.07
N GLY A 277 24.32 -10.73 3.72
CA GLY A 277 22.97 -10.34 3.28
C GLY A 277 22.93 -9.78 1.85
N GLN A 278 24.02 -9.84 1.10
CA GLN A 278 24.13 -9.32 -0.25
C GLN A 278 23.77 -10.39 -1.29
N MET A 279 22.93 -10.08 -2.27
CA MET A 279 22.53 -11.05 -3.29
C MET A 279 23.68 -11.42 -4.23
N GLU A 280 23.88 -12.71 -4.48
CA GLU A 280 24.85 -13.26 -5.43
C GLU A 280 24.23 -14.41 -6.23
N LYS A 281 24.85 -14.79 -7.36
CA LYS A 281 24.42 -15.93 -8.16
C LYS A 281 24.52 -17.22 -7.33
N GLY A 282 23.37 -17.80 -6.99
CA GLY A 282 23.27 -19.01 -6.18
C GLY A 282 23.41 -20.29 -6.99
N GLY A 283 22.98 -20.28 -8.25
CA GLY A 283 23.08 -21.40 -9.18
C GLY A 283 22.21 -21.21 -10.43
N GLU A 284 22.02 -22.30 -11.17
CA GLU A 284 21.27 -22.33 -12.43
C GLU A 284 20.55 -23.68 -12.66
N LEU A 285 19.52 -23.63 -13.49
CA LEU A 285 18.76 -24.78 -13.99
C LEU A 285 18.69 -24.72 -15.52
N GLU A 286 18.86 -25.87 -16.14
CA GLU A 286 18.83 -26.05 -17.59
C GLU A 286 17.40 -26.12 -18.13
N VAL A 287 16.60 -25.09 -17.86
CA VAL A 287 15.21 -24.95 -18.34
C VAL A 287 15.05 -23.65 -19.13
N PRO A 288 14.42 -23.67 -20.32
CA PRO A 288 14.40 -22.53 -21.23
C PRO A 288 13.28 -21.53 -20.93
N VAL A 289 13.27 -20.92 -19.74
CA VAL A 289 12.16 -20.09 -19.24
C VAL A 289 11.98 -18.77 -20.01
N SER A 290 10.85 -18.62 -20.72
CA SER A 290 10.45 -17.37 -21.39
C SER A 290 9.43 -16.55 -20.57
N ASN A 291 8.61 -17.21 -19.76
CA ASN A 291 7.73 -16.56 -18.78
C ASN A 291 7.50 -17.46 -17.55
N MET A 292 7.19 -16.86 -16.41
CA MET A 292 7.02 -17.59 -15.15
C MET A 292 6.07 -16.91 -14.16
N CYS A 293 5.42 -17.72 -13.34
CA CYS A 293 4.58 -17.30 -12.23
C CYS A 293 4.97 -18.10 -10.97
N ILE A 294 5.16 -17.43 -9.83
CA ILE A 294 5.51 -18.08 -8.56
C ILE A 294 4.30 -18.05 -7.63
N VAL A 295 3.88 -19.22 -7.15
CA VAL A 295 2.83 -19.38 -6.13
C VAL A 295 3.34 -20.32 -5.04
N GLY A 296 3.51 -19.79 -3.83
CA GLY A 296 4.09 -20.54 -2.71
C GLY A 296 5.50 -21.01 -3.03
N ASP A 297 5.70 -22.34 -3.06
CA ASP A 297 7.00 -22.96 -3.37
C ASP A 297 7.16 -23.37 -4.83
N SER A 298 6.16 -23.11 -5.66
CA SER A 298 6.11 -23.54 -7.06
C SER A 298 6.31 -22.36 -7.99
N LEU A 299 7.36 -22.44 -8.80
CA LEU A 299 7.57 -21.59 -9.97
C LEU A 299 7.08 -22.35 -11.20
N TYR A 300 5.94 -21.93 -11.74
CA TYR A 300 5.36 -22.44 -12.97
C TYR A 300 5.99 -21.70 -14.14
N TYR A 301 6.48 -22.41 -15.15
CA TYR A 301 7.11 -21.80 -16.31
C TYR A 301 6.55 -22.30 -17.63
N ILE A 302 6.57 -21.39 -18.60
CA ILE A 302 6.56 -21.70 -20.02
C ILE A 302 7.95 -21.41 -20.58
N GLY A 303 8.37 -22.22 -21.53
CA GLY A 303 9.65 -22.06 -22.21
C GLY A 303 9.47 -22.13 -23.70
N VAL A 304 9.67 -20.99 -24.38
CA VAL A 304 9.77 -20.93 -25.84
C VAL A 304 11.17 -20.48 -26.20
N GLN A 305 11.90 -21.35 -26.90
CA GLN A 305 13.28 -21.09 -27.29
C GLN A 305 13.42 -21.13 -28.81
N TRP A 306 13.79 -19.99 -29.39
CA TRP A 306 14.21 -19.89 -30.78
C TRP A 306 15.65 -20.37 -30.94
N ASN A 307 15.88 -21.25 -31.92
CA ASN A 307 17.22 -21.63 -32.34
C ASN A 307 17.50 -21.07 -33.74
N GLU A 308 18.48 -20.18 -33.82
CA GLU A 308 18.84 -19.47 -35.05
C GLU A 308 19.42 -20.41 -36.12
N THR A 309 20.05 -21.51 -35.72
CA THR A 309 20.63 -22.51 -36.62
C THR A 309 19.56 -23.41 -37.26
N SER A 310 18.62 -23.93 -36.47
CA SER A 310 17.56 -24.82 -36.95
C SER A 310 16.33 -24.08 -37.47
N LYS A 311 16.21 -22.77 -37.17
CA LYS A 311 15.07 -21.91 -37.51
C LYS A 311 13.75 -22.44 -36.96
N LYS A 312 13.79 -23.00 -35.74
CA LYS A 312 12.63 -23.58 -35.05
C LYS A 312 12.55 -23.12 -33.62
N ASN A 313 11.32 -23.05 -33.11
CA ASN A 313 11.05 -22.95 -31.69
C ASN A 313 10.95 -24.34 -31.06
N SER A 314 11.45 -24.49 -29.84
CA SER A 314 11.09 -25.58 -28.92
C SER A 314 10.22 -25.04 -27.80
N ILE A 315 9.19 -25.79 -27.43
CA ILE A 315 8.23 -25.45 -26.39
C ILE A 315 8.38 -26.44 -25.23
N GLU A 316 8.53 -25.92 -24.02
CA GLU A 316 8.58 -26.67 -22.77
C GLU A 316 7.66 -26.03 -21.72
N TYR A 317 7.14 -26.86 -20.82
CA TYR A 317 6.36 -26.44 -19.66
C TYR A 317 6.93 -27.11 -18.42
N GLY A 318 6.77 -26.52 -17.25
CA GLY A 318 7.16 -27.22 -16.04
C GLY A 318 6.98 -26.44 -14.75
N ILE A 319 7.42 -27.09 -13.67
CA ILE A 319 7.37 -26.55 -12.32
C ILE A 319 8.74 -26.73 -11.66
N VAL A 320 9.27 -25.65 -11.13
CA VAL A 320 10.46 -25.64 -10.26
C VAL A 320 10.02 -25.45 -8.82
N ASN A 321 10.55 -26.27 -7.92
CA ASN A 321 10.44 -26.01 -6.49
C ASN A 321 11.50 -24.99 -6.07
N VAL A 322 11.08 -23.81 -5.64
CA VAL A 322 12.00 -22.69 -5.36
C VAL A 322 12.80 -22.87 -4.06
N SER A 323 12.28 -23.63 -3.10
CA SER A 323 12.99 -23.93 -1.85
C SER A 323 14.11 -24.96 -2.03
N GLN A 324 13.94 -25.88 -2.98
CA GLN A 324 14.85 -26.99 -3.25
C GLN A 324 15.77 -26.75 -4.45
N HIS A 325 15.57 -25.65 -5.19
CA HIS A 325 16.28 -25.35 -6.44
C HIS A 325 16.22 -26.50 -7.44
N LYS A 326 15.06 -27.12 -7.63
CA LYS A 326 14.91 -28.33 -8.45
C LYS A 326 13.68 -28.30 -9.34
N VAL A 327 13.82 -28.77 -10.58
CA VAL A 327 12.68 -29.06 -11.46
C VAL A 327 11.93 -30.27 -10.92
N ILE A 328 10.64 -30.09 -10.61
CA ILE A 328 9.77 -31.13 -10.05
C ILE A 328 8.74 -31.67 -11.06
N ALA A 329 8.52 -30.94 -12.17
CA ALA A 329 7.70 -31.40 -13.29
C ALA A 329 8.18 -30.77 -14.61
N HIS A 330 8.13 -31.54 -15.70
CA HIS A 330 8.37 -31.08 -17.08
C HIS A 330 7.08 -31.02 -17.91
N SER A 331 5.96 -30.82 -17.23
CA SER A 331 4.63 -30.63 -17.82
C SER A 331 3.74 -29.90 -16.82
N LEU A 332 2.82 -29.06 -17.31
CA LEU A 332 1.78 -28.43 -16.49
C LEU A 332 0.45 -29.18 -16.53
N SER A 333 0.20 -29.93 -17.61
CA SER A 333 -1.03 -30.67 -17.84
C SER A 333 -0.74 -31.90 -18.70
N SER A 334 -1.53 -32.97 -18.50
CA SER A 334 -1.60 -34.12 -19.40
C SER A 334 -2.76 -34.05 -20.39
N ALA A 335 -3.59 -33.01 -20.33
CA ALA A 335 -4.73 -32.83 -21.22
C ALA A 335 -4.23 -32.53 -22.65
N PRO A 336 -4.87 -33.08 -23.70
CA PRO A 336 -4.41 -32.91 -25.09
C PRO A 336 -4.42 -31.45 -25.54
N GLU A 337 -5.24 -30.59 -24.95
CA GLU A 337 -5.38 -29.18 -25.29
C GLU A 337 -4.09 -28.38 -25.05
N ILE A 338 -3.23 -28.77 -24.10
CA ILE A 338 -1.94 -28.10 -23.90
C ILE A 338 -1.02 -28.24 -25.12
N GLN A 339 -1.18 -29.32 -25.90
CA GLN A 339 -0.43 -29.55 -27.14
C GLN A 339 -1.00 -28.76 -28.33
N SER A 340 -2.20 -28.20 -28.19
CA SER A 340 -2.80 -27.33 -29.21
C SER A 340 -2.35 -25.87 -29.11
N ILE A 341 -1.64 -25.52 -28.02
CA ILE A 341 -1.04 -24.19 -27.84
C ILE A 341 0.15 -24.08 -28.80
N GLU A 342 0.04 -23.17 -29.77
CA GLU A 342 1.03 -23.01 -30.84
C GLU A 342 2.24 -22.20 -30.38
N MET A 343 2.00 -21.16 -29.57
CA MET A 343 3.02 -20.22 -29.14
C MET A 343 2.72 -19.66 -27.74
N PRO A 344 3.04 -20.40 -26.67
CA PRO A 344 2.78 -19.93 -25.31
C PRO A 344 3.60 -18.67 -25.01
N TYR A 345 2.92 -17.62 -24.56
CA TYR A 345 3.50 -16.29 -24.40
C TYR A 345 3.32 -15.72 -22.98
N GLY A 346 2.17 -15.99 -22.37
CA GLY A 346 1.82 -15.59 -21.00
C GLY A 346 1.42 -16.77 -20.13
N ILE A 347 1.72 -16.67 -18.83
CA ILE A 347 1.24 -17.60 -17.80
C ILE A 347 0.88 -16.83 -16.53
N ILE A 348 -0.27 -17.16 -15.94
CA ILE A 348 -0.63 -16.68 -14.61
C ILE A 348 -1.33 -17.81 -13.84
N VAL A 349 -1.03 -17.93 -12.55
CA VAL A 349 -1.55 -18.99 -11.68
C VAL A 349 -2.33 -18.35 -10.55
N ASN A 350 -3.56 -18.80 -10.33
CA ASN A 350 -4.38 -18.36 -9.22
C ASN A 350 -3.70 -18.74 -7.90
N PRO A 351 -3.33 -17.77 -7.03
CA PRO A 351 -2.57 -18.09 -5.83
C PRO A 351 -3.37 -18.89 -4.78
N GLN A 352 -4.71 -18.85 -4.86
CA GLN A 352 -5.59 -19.52 -3.91
C GLN A 352 -5.95 -20.93 -4.37
N LYS A 353 -6.53 -21.02 -5.57
CA LYS A 353 -7.06 -22.27 -6.12
C LYS A 353 -6.02 -23.06 -6.92
N LYS A 354 -4.93 -22.42 -7.37
CA LYS A 354 -3.84 -22.99 -8.16
C LYS A 354 -4.23 -23.49 -9.56
N ASP A 355 -5.45 -23.23 -10.01
CA ASP A 355 -5.76 -23.19 -11.43
C ASP A 355 -4.87 -22.17 -12.14
N PHE A 356 -4.65 -22.38 -13.43
CA PHE A 356 -3.71 -21.60 -14.19
C PHE A 356 -4.19 -21.33 -15.60
N TYR A 357 -3.72 -20.22 -16.11
CA TYR A 357 -4.08 -19.70 -17.42
C TYR A 357 -2.84 -19.63 -18.30
N LEU A 358 -2.96 -20.13 -19.51
CA LEU A 358 -1.92 -20.05 -20.54
C LEU A 358 -2.43 -19.18 -21.69
N MET A 359 -1.58 -18.25 -22.12
CA MET A 359 -1.89 -17.31 -23.20
C MET A 359 -1.13 -17.72 -24.45
N ASP A 360 -1.86 -18.03 -25.51
CA ASP A 360 -1.31 -18.45 -26.80
C ASP A 360 -1.30 -17.26 -27.78
N ALA A 361 -0.11 -16.86 -28.21
CA ALA A 361 0.07 -15.82 -29.23
C ALA A 361 -0.15 -16.32 -30.66
N LYS A 362 -0.30 -17.63 -30.86
CA LYS A 362 -0.48 -18.29 -32.15
C LYS A 362 0.67 -17.97 -33.11
N ASN A 363 0.45 -17.04 -34.02
CA ASN A 363 1.36 -16.66 -35.10
C ASN A 363 1.90 -15.23 -34.97
N TYR A 364 1.61 -14.54 -33.85
CA TYR A 364 1.94 -13.14 -33.61
C TYR A 364 1.29 -12.14 -34.58
N VAL A 365 0.23 -12.49 -35.29
CA VAL A 365 -0.43 -11.61 -36.28
C VAL A 365 -1.94 -11.57 -36.10
N SER A 366 -2.55 -12.71 -35.78
CA SER A 366 -3.98 -12.83 -35.50
C SER A 366 -4.25 -12.83 -34.00
N SER A 367 -5.54 -12.76 -33.66
CA SER A 367 -6.05 -12.98 -32.30
C SER A 367 -5.47 -14.23 -31.67
N GLY A 368 -5.09 -14.12 -30.41
CA GLY A 368 -4.62 -15.22 -29.59
C GLY A 368 -5.75 -15.98 -28.91
N GLU A 369 -5.38 -16.90 -28.03
CA GLU A 369 -6.30 -17.68 -27.21
C GLU A 369 -5.86 -17.68 -25.73
N LEU A 370 -6.84 -17.70 -24.83
CA LEU A 370 -6.65 -17.92 -23.40
C LEU A 370 -7.15 -19.30 -23.05
N PHE A 371 -6.28 -20.13 -22.49
CA PHE A 371 -6.60 -21.47 -22.01
C PHE A 371 -6.67 -21.49 -20.49
N HIS A 372 -7.68 -22.13 -19.92
CA HIS A 372 -7.81 -22.36 -18.48
C HIS A 372 -7.66 -23.85 -18.15
N PHE A 373 -6.84 -24.11 -17.14
CA PHE A 373 -6.63 -25.45 -16.58
C PHE A 373 -6.83 -25.40 -15.08
N LYS A 374 -7.44 -26.45 -14.53
CA LYS A 374 -7.62 -26.64 -13.09
C LYS A 374 -6.28 -26.94 -12.43
N ALA A 375 -6.24 -26.86 -11.10
CA ALA A 375 -5.02 -27.08 -10.31
C ALA A 375 -4.37 -28.45 -10.50
N ASP A 376 -5.16 -29.46 -10.85
CA ASP A 376 -4.69 -30.82 -11.15
C ASP A 376 -4.20 -30.98 -12.61
N GLY A 377 -4.23 -29.91 -13.39
CA GLY A 377 -3.86 -29.90 -14.80
C GLY A 377 -5.00 -30.28 -15.74
N THR A 378 -6.21 -30.54 -15.27
CA THR A 378 -7.36 -30.82 -16.15
C THR A 378 -7.72 -29.59 -16.98
N PHE A 379 -7.89 -29.75 -18.30
CA PHE A 379 -8.39 -28.68 -19.16
C PHE A 379 -9.86 -28.35 -18.84
N ASP A 380 -10.20 -27.06 -18.80
CA ASP A 380 -11.55 -26.59 -18.50
C ASP A 380 -12.19 -25.94 -19.73
N TRP A 381 -11.59 -24.85 -20.25
CA TRP A 381 -12.10 -24.12 -21.41
C TRP A 381 -11.01 -23.27 -22.07
N ARG A 382 -11.33 -22.74 -23.26
CA ARG A 382 -10.54 -21.71 -23.94
C ARG A 382 -11.46 -20.69 -24.61
N VAL A 383 -10.95 -19.47 -24.82
CA VAL A 383 -11.64 -18.36 -25.50
C VAL A 383 -10.66 -17.60 -26.38
N TRP A 384 -11.18 -16.85 -27.36
CA TRP A 384 -10.36 -15.96 -28.18
C TRP A 384 -10.01 -14.69 -27.41
N THR A 385 -8.82 -14.13 -27.65
CA THR A 385 -8.34 -12.87 -27.05
C THR A 385 -8.13 -11.79 -28.10
N GLY A 386 -7.57 -10.65 -27.71
CA GLY A 386 -6.89 -9.74 -28.64
C GLY A 386 -5.61 -10.32 -29.23
N ASP A 387 -4.86 -9.48 -29.95
CA ASP A 387 -3.63 -9.88 -30.63
C ASP A 387 -2.47 -10.00 -29.61
N ILE A 388 -1.83 -11.17 -29.53
CA ILE A 388 -0.66 -11.43 -28.67
C ILE A 388 -0.96 -11.24 -27.17
N PRO A 389 -1.79 -12.09 -26.56
CA PRO A 389 -2.07 -12.08 -25.11
C PRO A 389 -0.79 -12.39 -24.32
N ALA A 390 -0.36 -11.49 -23.42
CA ALA A 390 1.00 -11.53 -22.88
C ALA A 390 1.09 -11.54 -21.36
N GLU A 391 0.32 -10.68 -20.70
CA GLU A 391 0.39 -10.46 -19.26
C GLU A 391 -1.03 -10.32 -18.70
N ALA A 392 -1.20 -10.68 -17.43
CA ALA A 392 -2.49 -10.59 -16.78
C ALA A 392 -2.37 -10.23 -15.31
N ALA A 393 -3.46 -9.74 -14.73
CA ALA A 393 -3.55 -9.40 -13.32
C ALA A 393 -4.91 -9.80 -12.76
N PHE A 394 -4.90 -10.59 -11.69
CA PHE A 394 -6.13 -10.94 -10.96
C PHE A 394 -6.69 -9.71 -10.25
N VAL A 395 -7.98 -9.47 -10.45
CA VAL A 395 -8.78 -8.53 -9.67
C VAL A 395 -9.35 -9.27 -8.49
N TYR A 396 -8.95 -8.87 -7.29
CA TYR A 396 -9.57 -9.35 -6.08
C TYR A 396 -10.82 -8.54 -5.80
N ARG A 397 -11.83 -9.18 -5.21
CA ARG A 397 -13.02 -8.50 -4.69
C ARG A 397 -12.56 -7.32 -3.87
N LYS A 398 -13.27 -6.20 -4.03
CA LYS A 398 -13.24 -5.18 -2.99
C LYS A 398 -13.53 -5.94 -1.70
N PRO A 399 -12.68 -5.82 -0.68
CA PRO A 399 -13.12 -6.21 0.64
C PRO A 399 -14.44 -5.51 0.86
N GLN A 400 -15.50 -6.29 1.10
CA GLN A 400 -16.80 -5.72 1.36
C GLN A 400 -16.69 -4.98 2.68
N LEU A 401 -16.51 -3.67 2.58
CA LEU A 401 -16.81 -2.78 3.69
C LEU A 401 -18.32 -2.93 3.91
N PRO A 402 -18.80 -3.04 5.16
CA PRO A 402 -20.22 -2.87 5.47
C PRO A 402 -20.76 -1.61 4.77
N SER A 403 -22.07 -1.50 4.62
CA SER A 403 -22.71 -0.26 4.17
C SER A 403 -22.64 0.82 5.26
N GLU A 404 -21.41 1.20 5.62
CA GLU A 404 -20.83 2.40 6.25
C GLU A 404 -19.30 2.15 6.22
N PRO A 405 -18.45 3.14 5.91
CA PRO A 405 -17.10 2.88 5.38
C PRO A 405 -16.17 2.15 6.38
N SER A 406 -15.32 1.24 5.84
CA SER A 406 -14.23 0.42 6.46
C SER A 406 -14.63 -1.03 6.84
N GLN A 407 -13.96 -2.16 6.50
CA GLN A 407 -12.52 -2.47 6.34
C GLN A 407 -12.14 -3.68 5.39
N PRO A 408 -10.87 -3.75 4.89
CA PRO A 408 -10.18 -4.90 4.25
C PRO A 408 -9.56 -5.98 5.15
N ALA A 409 -9.30 -7.18 4.60
CA ALA A 409 -8.51 -8.25 5.24
C ALA A 409 -7.10 -7.78 5.66
N GLU A 410 -6.78 -7.99 6.94
CA GLU A 410 -5.86 -7.18 7.75
C GLU A 410 -4.37 -7.43 7.44
N LYS A 411 -3.68 -6.40 6.91
CA LYS A 411 -2.26 -6.22 7.20
C LYS A 411 -2.19 -5.57 8.58
N TYR A 412 -2.15 -6.38 9.63
CA TYR A 412 -2.04 -5.88 10.99
C TYR A 412 -0.82 -4.96 11.13
N SER A 413 -1.06 -3.77 11.64
CA SER A 413 -0.07 -2.74 11.90
C SER A 413 0.34 -2.82 13.36
N LYS A 414 1.64 -2.77 13.66
CA LYS A 414 2.11 -2.65 15.05
C LYS A 414 1.81 -1.28 15.68
N TYR A 415 1.09 -0.39 15.01
CA TYR A 415 0.85 0.99 15.42
C TYR A 415 -0.63 1.22 15.71
N ILE A 416 -0.94 2.26 16.50
CA ILE A 416 -2.31 2.72 16.78
C ILE A 416 -3.14 2.73 15.50
N LEU A 417 -4.29 2.05 15.53
CA LEU A 417 -5.30 2.08 14.47
C LEU A 417 -6.14 3.34 14.59
N ALA A 418 -6.73 3.57 15.76
CA ALA A 418 -7.62 4.68 16.02
C ALA A 418 -7.62 5.10 17.50
N VAL A 419 -7.98 6.37 17.71
CA VAL A 419 -8.30 6.96 19.02
C VAL A 419 -9.81 6.89 19.20
N ASP A 420 -10.24 6.25 20.28
CA ASP A 420 -11.65 6.01 20.62
C ASP A 420 -12.25 7.18 21.41
N GLU A 421 -11.47 7.72 22.34
CA GLU A 421 -11.88 8.82 23.20
C GLU A 421 -10.75 9.82 23.34
N TYR A 422 -11.08 11.10 23.25
CA TYR A 422 -10.17 12.19 23.60
C TYR A 422 -10.91 13.21 24.47
N VAL A 423 -10.58 13.21 25.75
CA VAL A 423 -11.23 14.02 26.78
C VAL A 423 -10.12 14.74 27.56
N PRO A 424 -9.51 15.79 26.99
CA PRO A 424 -8.48 16.55 27.66
C PRO A 424 -9.07 17.33 28.84
N ALA A 425 -8.27 17.54 29.88
CA ALA A 425 -8.55 18.53 30.90
C ALA A 425 -8.17 19.93 30.39
N PRO A 426 -8.55 21.01 31.06
CA PRO A 426 -8.15 22.35 30.64
C PRO A 426 -6.62 22.52 30.59
N GLY A 427 -6.12 23.27 29.61
CA GLY A 427 -4.68 23.45 29.43
C GLY A 427 -4.28 24.38 28.28
N GLN A 428 -3.01 24.77 28.26
CA GLN A 428 -2.44 25.77 27.36
C GLN A 428 -2.32 25.33 25.90
N PHE A 429 -2.40 24.02 25.61
CA PHE A 429 -2.42 23.48 24.25
C PHE A 429 -3.79 22.93 23.82
N VAL A 430 -4.74 22.88 24.75
CA VAL A 430 -6.12 22.46 24.47
C VAL A 430 -6.74 23.41 23.44
N ASN A 431 -7.55 22.85 22.55
CA ASN A 431 -8.11 23.50 21.35
C ASN A 431 -7.08 23.84 20.24
N THR A 432 -5.78 23.57 20.43
CA THR A 432 -4.73 23.77 19.40
C THR A 432 -3.98 22.51 19.02
N MET A 433 -3.88 21.53 19.94
CA MET A 433 -3.14 20.28 19.73
C MET A 433 -3.95 19.07 20.24
N PRO A 434 -4.89 18.53 19.43
CA PRO A 434 -5.24 18.96 18.07
C PRO A 434 -6.10 20.22 18.02
N GLN A 435 -6.12 20.87 16.86
CA GLN A 435 -6.86 22.10 16.63
C GLN A 435 -8.37 21.86 16.61
N TYR A 436 -9.09 22.57 17.47
CA TYR A 436 -10.54 22.66 17.46
C TYR A 436 -11.01 23.64 16.38
N GLU A 437 -12.05 23.25 15.66
CA GLU A 437 -12.80 24.08 14.73
C GLU A 437 -14.27 24.16 15.18
N GLU A 438 -14.91 25.29 14.91
CA GLU A 438 -16.30 25.50 15.31
C GLU A 438 -17.20 24.40 14.74
N GLY A 439 -17.86 23.67 15.64
CA GLY A 439 -18.73 22.55 15.30
C GLY A 439 -18.13 21.16 15.50
N ASP A 440 -16.83 21.04 15.82
CA ASP A 440 -16.26 19.76 16.20
C ASP A 440 -16.91 19.19 17.46
N ASP A 441 -17.23 17.90 17.43
CA ASP A 441 -17.70 17.13 18.58
C ASP A 441 -16.62 16.16 19.08
N ALA A 442 -16.93 15.37 20.11
CA ALA A 442 -15.98 14.41 20.68
C ALA A 442 -15.45 13.39 19.65
N LYS A 443 -16.30 12.97 18.70
CA LYS A 443 -15.92 12.00 17.66
C LYS A 443 -14.94 12.63 16.68
N GLU A 444 -15.20 13.87 16.26
CA GLU A 444 -14.30 14.59 15.34
C GLU A 444 -12.95 14.90 16.01
N MET A 445 -12.96 15.25 17.30
CA MET A 445 -11.71 15.48 18.03
C MET A 445 -10.89 14.19 18.24
N ALA A 446 -11.53 13.04 18.48
CA ALA A 446 -10.86 11.75 18.50
C ALA A 446 -10.30 11.36 17.12
N ARG A 447 -11.04 11.67 16.03
CA ARG A 447 -10.56 11.50 14.65
C ARG A 447 -9.31 12.34 14.37
N LYS A 448 -9.28 13.61 14.78
CA LYS A 448 -8.12 14.50 14.66
C LYS A 448 -6.91 13.99 15.45
N CYS A 449 -7.14 13.40 16.64
CA CYS A 449 -6.07 12.71 17.37
C CYS A 449 -5.55 11.50 16.59
N THR A 450 -6.43 10.69 16.01
CA THR A 450 -6.04 9.55 15.14
C THR A 450 -5.19 10.01 13.94
N GLU A 451 -5.52 11.16 13.36
CA GLU A 451 -4.72 11.75 12.28
C GLU A 451 -3.33 12.18 12.73
N ALA A 452 -3.19 12.67 13.97
CA ALA A 452 -1.92 13.08 14.54
C ALA A 452 -1.02 11.88 14.93
N ILE A 453 -1.56 10.90 15.65
CA ILE A 453 -0.74 9.87 16.32
C ILE A 453 -0.95 8.44 15.79
N GLY A 454 -1.96 8.21 14.96
CA GLY A 454 -2.24 6.90 14.35
C GLY A 454 -1.24 6.53 13.25
N GLY A 455 -0.85 5.27 13.15
CA GLY A 455 0.00 4.75 12.07
C GLY A 455 1.43 5.33 11.98
N ASP A 456 2.03 5.73 13.11
CA ASP A 456 3.40 6.28 13.22
C ASP A 456 3.66 7.61 12.49
N LYS A 457 2.63 8.47 12.42
CA LYS A 457 2.72 9.75 11.70
C LYS A 457 3.57 10.82 12.41
N GLY A 458 3.94 10.60 13.67
CA GLY A 458 4.83 11.50 14.43
C GLY A 458 4.20 12.83 14.84
N GLY A 459 2.87 12.91 14.91
CA GLY A 459 2.16 14.05 15.50
C GLY A 459 2.20 14.02 17.04
N LEU A 460 1.53 14.99 17.66
CA LEU A 460 1.49 15.16 19.11
C LEU A 460 0.09 15.61 19.53
N VAL A 461 -0.38 15.12 20.68
CA VAL A 461 -1.63 15.53 21.32
C VAL A 461 -1.37 15.87 22.78
N SER A 462 -2.00 16.92 23.30
CA SER A 462 -1.89 17.32 24.70
C SER A 462 -3.10 16.84 25.48
N LEU A 463 -2.88 16.30 26.68
CA LEU A 463 -3.97 15.86 27.56
C LEU A 463 -4.44 16.98 28.51
N GLY A 464 -3.68 18.07 28.61
CA GLY A 464 -3.93 19.16 29.53
C GLY A 464 -3.64 18.76 30.98
N ALA A 465 -4.25 19.50 31.92
CA ALA A 465 -4.06 19.28 33.36
C ALA A 465 -4.50 17.89 33.85
N TYR A 466 -4.41 17.64 35.16
CA TYR A 466 -4.74 16.35 35.76
C TYR A 466 -6.06 15.76 35.25
N GLY A 467 -6.00 14.48 34.90
CA GLY A 467 -7.14 13.64 34.58
C GLY A 467 -7.53 13.64 33.11
N GLY A 468 -7.08 14.63 32.32
CA GLY A 468 -7.29 14.62 30.88
C GLY A 468 -6.69 13.37 30.25
N TYR A 469 -7.41 12.75 29.33
CA TYR A 469 -7.05 11.43 28.82
C TYR A 469 -7.31 11.22 27.34
N ILE A 470 -6.63 10.21 26.80
CA ILE A 470 -6.83 9.66 25.47
C ILE A 470 -6.94 8.14 25.56
N THR A 471 -7.92 7.57 24.88
CA THR A 471 -8.11 6.11 24.73
C THR A 471 -7.89 5.73 23.27
N PHE A 472 -7.14 4.67 23.00
CA PHE A 472 -6.88 4.17 21.66
C PHE A 472 -6.75 2.64 21.61
N HIS A 473 -6.89 2.10 20.40
CA HIS A 473 -6.70 0.68 20.12
C HIS A 473 -5.82 0.44 18.89
N PHE A 474 -5.40 -0.82 18.75
CA PHE A 474 -4.68 -1.35 17.61
C PHE A 474 -5.64 -2.17 16.74
N ASP A 475 -5.25 -2.50 15.51
CA ASP A 475 -6.06 -3.36 14.64
C ASP A 475 -6.10 -4.83 15.09
N HIS A 476 -5.58 -5.13 16.27
CA HIS A 476 -5.56 -6.44 16.91
C HIS A 476 -5.45 -6.26 18.43
N SER A 477 -5.70 -7.34 19.17
CA SER A 477 -5.43 -7.38 20.61
C SER A 477 -3.93 -7.55 20.87
N ILE A 478 -3.38 -6.83 21.84
CA ILE A 478 -1.96 -6.91 22.18
C ILE A 478 -1.77 -8.04 23.20
N ALA A 479 -0.91 -9.02 22.89
CA ALA A 479 -0.65 -10.12 23.81
C ALA A 479 0.21 -9.66 25.00
N ASN A 480 -0.10 -10.17 26.20
CA ASN A 480 0.80 -10.08 27.35
C ASN A 480 1.87 -11.17 27.23
N VAL A 481 3.10 -10.75 26.95
CA VAL A 481 4.25 -11.63 26.77
C VAL A 481 5.04 -11.71 28.05
N LYS A 482 4.96 -12.87 28.69
CA LYS A 482 5.59 -13.13 29.99
C LYS A 482 7.07 -12.71 30.03
N GLY A 483 7.37 -11.71 30.86
CA GLY A 483 8.72 -11.25 31.16
C GLY A 483 9.31 -10.28 30.13
N GLU A 484 8.50 -9.82 29.17
CA GLU A 484 8.87 -8.83 28.17
C GLU A 484 8.01 -7.56 28.34
N LYS A 485 8.42 -6.45 27.73
CA LYS A 485 7.57 -5.25 27.60
C LYS A 485 6.73 -5.40 26.35
N ASP A 486 5.43 -5.15 26.45
CA ASP A 486 4.47 -5.38 25.37
C ASP A 486 4.17 -4.12 24.55
N LEU A 487 4.24 -2.96 25.20
CA LEU A 487 3.87 -1.67 24.65
C LEU A 487 5.06 -0.71 24.66
N TYR A 488 5.16 0.14 23.65
CA TYR A 488 6.02 1.32 23.66
C TYR A 488 5.16 2.55 23.34
N ILE A 489 5.06 3.49 24.27
CA ILE A 489 4.20 4.68 24.15
C ILE A 489 5.06 5.93 24.23
N LYS A 490 4.96 6.76 23.20
CA LYS A 490 5.81 7.93 22.99
C LYS A 490 5.15 9.19 23.55
N GLY A 491 5.96 10.06 24.17
CA GLY A 491 5.59 11.42 24.59
C GLY A 491 6.38 12.48 23.82
N ASN A 492 6.67 13.61 24.46
CA ASN A 492 7.58 14.66 23.98
C ASN A 492 8.77 14.94 24.94
N ALA A 493 8.83 14.24 26.08
CA ALA A 493 9.76 14.55 27.16
C ALA A 493 11.22 14.64 26.74
N PHE A 494 11.93 15.55 27.38
CA PHE A 494 13.37 15.67 27.29
C PHE A 494 13.96 15.88 28.68
N LYS A 495 15.29 15.96 28.76
CA LYS A 495 15.98 16.09 30.03
C LYS A 495 15.43 17.29 30.81
N ASP A 496 15.07 17.05 32.08
CA ASP A 496 14.55 18.05 33.03
C ASP A 496 13.14 18.58 32.68
N ASN A 497 12.42 17.93 31.75
CA ASN A 497 11.04 18.23 31.35
C ASN A 497 10.24 16.91 31.23
N SER A 498 9.90 16.33 32.38
CA SER A 498 9.05 15.15 32.51
C SER A 498 7.61 15.54 32.88
N GLU A 499 6.62 15.07 32.12
CA GLU A 499 5.20 15.34 32.32
C GLU A 499 4.39 14.02 32.39
N PRO A 500 4.66 13.19 33.41
CA PRO A 500 4.30 11.78 33.47
C PRO A 500 2.79 11.50 33.40
N GLY A 501 2.41 10.70 32.40
CA GLY A 501 1.07 10.14 32.24
C GLY A 501 0.98 8.69 32.73
N ILE A 502 -0.12 8.34 33.39
CA ILE A 502 -0.40 6.94 33.78
C ILE A 502 -1.06 6.21 32.63
N VAL A 503 -0.67 4.95 32.43
CA VAL A 503 -1.28 4.04 31.45
C VAL A 503 -2.29 3.14 32.14
N MET A 504 -3.47 3.04 31.55
CA MET A 504 -4.48 2.03 31.84
C MET A 504 -4.68 1.13 30.63
N VAL A 505 -5.08 -0.11 30.90
CA VAL A 505 -5.39 -1.10 29.88
C VAL A 505 -6.72 -1.79 30.17
N SER A 506 -7.41 -2.22 29.13
CA SER A 506 -8.69 -2.93 29.22
C SER A 506 -8.76 -4.08 28.21
N GLN A 507 -9.51 -5.12 28.56
CA GLN A 507 -9.88 -6.23 27.67
C GLN A 507 -11.32 -6.03 27.24
N ASP A 508 -11.62 -6.22 25.95
CA ASP A 508 -12.99 -6.28 25.44
C ASP A 508 -13.60 -7.63 25.84
N VAL A 509 -14.08 -7.72 27.08
CA VAL A 509 -14.68 -8.94 27.62
C VAL A 509 -16.09 -9.16 27.12
N ASN A 510 -16.78 -8.08 26.74
CA ASN A 510 -18.17 -8.13 26.29
C ASN A 510 -18.29 -8.29 24.76
N GLY A 511 -17.21 -8.01 24.01
CA GLY A 511 -17.08 -8.21 22.57
C GLY A 511 -17.80 -7.17 21.73
N ASN A 512 -17.94 -5.93 22.23
CA ASN A 512 -18.64 -4.85 21.54
C ASN A 512 -17.71 -3.87 20.80
N ASP A 513 -16.40 -4.10 20.84
CA ASP A 513 -15.37 -3.23 20.27
C ASP A 513 -15.44 -1.79 20.81
N LEU A 514 -15.87 -1.60 22.06
CA LEU A 514 -15.91 -0.31 22.75
C LEU A 514 -15.06 -0.31 24.03
N PRO A 515 -14.45 0.83 24.42
CA PRO A 515 -13.65 0.97 25.63
C PRO A 515 -14.47 1.03 26.94
N ASP A 516 -15.52 0.21 27.07
CA ASP A 516 -16.50 0.25 28.17
C ASP A 516 -16.37 -0.88 29.21
N ASP A 517 -15.35 -1.72 29.07
CA ASP A 517 -15.01 -2.82 29.97
C ASP A 517 -14.05 -2.43 31.11
N PRO A 518 -13.82 -3.29 32.12
CA PRO A 518 -13.01 -2.95 33.30
C PRO A 518 -11.59 -2.49 32.98
N TRP A 519 -11.22 -1.33 33.53
CA TRP A 519 -9.91 -0.72 33.34
C TRP A 519 -8.94 -1.02 34.49
N TYR A 520 -7.68 -1.26 34.14
CA TYR A 520 -6.58 -1.53 35.08
C TYR A 520 -5.41 -0.60 34.83
N GLU A 521 -4.94 0.11 35.85
CA GLU A 521 -3.70 0.89 35.75
C GLU A 521 -2.48 -0.03 35.71
N LEU A 522 -1.46 0.34 34.93
CA LEU A 522 -0.15 -0.27 35.00
C LEU A 522 0.64 0.36 36.16
N SER A 523 1.13 -0.47 37.07
CA SER A 523 1.94 -0.03 38.21
C SER A 523 3.26 0.59 37.77
N GLY A 524 3.56 1.78 38.29
CA GLY A 524 4.78 2.52 38.02
C GLY A 524 5.65 2.68 39.25
N SER A 525 6.85 3.23 39.05
CA SER A 525 7.84 3.40 40.12
C SER A 525 7.37 4.20 41.33
N ALA A 526 6.40 5.12 41.20
CA ALA A 526 5.91 5.91 42.34
C ALA A 526 5.20 5.06 43.41
N ASP A 527 4.65 3.89 43.05
CA ASP A 527 4.03 2.97 44.01
C ASP A 527 5.01 2.48 45.07
N VAL A 528 6.30 2.44 44.74
CA VAL A 528 7.38 1.96 45.61
C VAL A 528 8.32 3.07 46.05
N ASP A 529 8.65 4.00 45.15
CA ASP A 529 9.63 5.05 45.40
C ASP A 529 9.01 6.25 46.14
N SER A 530 7.67 6.40 46.11
CA SER A 530 6.92 7.54 46.66
C SER A 530 5.79 7.13 47.60
N VAL A 531 5.98 6.06 48.36
CA VAL A 531 5.00 5.55 49.35
C VAL A 531 4.52 6.69 50.26
N GLY A 532 3.21 6.85 50.35
CA GLY A 532 2.55 7.89 51.15
C GLY A 532 2.43 9.26 50.47
N LYS A 533 2.93 9.43 49.24
CA LYS A 533 2.78 10.65 48.44
C LYS A 533 1.87 10.48 47.22
N VAL A 534 1.61 9.24 46.81
CA VAL A 534 0.64 8.91 45.76
C VAL A 534 -0.78 8.91 46.36
N VAL A 535 -1.74 9.53 45.68
CA VAL A 535 -3.15 9.54 46.11
C VAL A 535 -3.97 8.71 45.12
N TYR A 536 -4.43 7.55 45.56
CA TYR A 536 -5.30 6.67 44.78
C TYR A 536 -6.77 7.09 44.93
N GLY A 537 -7.58 6.93 43.88
CA GLY A 537 -8.99 7.34 43.88
C GLY A 537 -9.17 8.84 44.03
N TYR A 538 -8.23 9.62 43.47
CA TYR A 538 -8.29 11.06 43.46
C TYR A 538 -9.28 11.53 42.39
N GLU A 539 -10.19 12.41 42.78
CA GLU A 539 -11.17 13.02 41.88
C GLU A 539 -10.97 14.53 41.81
N ILE A 540 -11.03 15.10 40.61
CA ILE A 540 -11.03 16.55 40.38
C ILE A 540 -12.23 16.96 39.55
N THR A 541 -12.74 18.16 39.79
CA THR A 541 -13.80 18.79 39.00
C THR A 541 -13.32 20.14 38.50
N TYR A 542 -13.34 20.36 37.18
CA TYR A 542 -13.08 21.66 36.55
C TYR A 542 -14.40 22.33 36.15
N THR A 543 -14.53 23.62 36.43
CA THR A 543 -15.68 24.41 35.99
C THR A 543 -15.23 25.43 34.96
N LYS A 544 -15.90 25.50 33.81
CA LYS A 544 -15.59 26.47 32.76
C LYS A 544 -15.71 27.90 33.31
N ASP A 545 -14.67 28.68 33.12
CA ASP A 545 -14.69 30.14 33.24
C ASP A 545 -14.12 30.73 31.95
N ALA A 546 -15.03 31.24 31.10
CA ALA A 546 -14.71 31.51 29.70
C ALA A 546 -13.63 32.59 29.58
N MET A 547 -12.54 32.27 28.89
CA MET A 547 -11.37 33.13 28.71
C MET A 547 -10.73 33.62 30.02
N GLN A 548 -10.90 32.86 31.12
CA GLN A 548 -10.28 33.11 32.43
C GLN A 548 -9.54 31.86 32.91
N ASP A 549 -8.80 32.01 34.01
CA ASP A 549 -8.20 30.88 34.74
C ASP A 549 -9.29 29.85 35.08
N ILE A 550 -9.05 28.57 34.82
CA ILE A 550 -10.10 27.55 34.94
C ILE A 550 -10.12 26.98 36.37
N PRO A 551 -11.15 27.25 37.19
CA PRO A 551 -11.21 26.78 38.57
C PRO A 551 -11.42 25.26 38.66
N TRP A 552 -10.81 24.67 39.68
CA TRP A 552 -11.01 23.28 40.05
C TRP A 552 -11.19 23.06 41.55
N THR A 553 -11.88 21.99 41.89
CA THR A 553 -12.05 21.46 43.27
C THR A 553 -11.80 19.96 43.27
N ASP A 554 -11.28 19.40 44.35
CA ASP A 554 -11.00 17.96 44.46
C ASP A 554 -11.69 17.27 45.63
N ASN A 555 -11.64 15.93 45.65
CA ASN A 555 -12.17 15.11 46.74
C ASN A 555 -11.30 15.09 48.02
N GLN A 556 -10.20 15.85 48.04
CA GLN A 556 -9.35 16.08 49.21
C GLN A 556 -9.70 17.40 49.93
N GLY A 557 -10.73 18.12 49.45
CA GLY A 557 -11.17 19.39 50.01
C GLY A 557 -10.30 20.59 49.60
N ARG A 558 -9.48 20.44 48.55
CA ARG A 558 -8.64 21.51 48.00
C ARG A 558 -9.30 22.11 46.76
N SER A 559 -8.86 23.31 46.40
CA SER A 559 -9.29 24.02 45.21
C SER A 559 -8.14 24.85 44.65
N GLY A 560 -8.17 25.13 43.35
CA GLY A 560 -7.20 25.96 42.67
C GLY A 560 -7.68 26.35 41.28
N VAL A 561 -6.74 26.72 40.42
CA VAL A 561 -6.99 27.06 39.03
C VAL A 561 -5.94 26.43 38.10
N VAL A 562 -6.31 26.21 36.84
CA VAL A 562 -5.35 26.09 35.74
C VAL A 562 -5.12 27.50 35.20
N ASN A 563 -3.95 28.07 35.45
CA ASN A 563 -3.67 29.47 35.11
C ASN A 563 -3.46 29.66 33.61
N ARG A 564 -4.03 30.72 33.07
CA ARG A 564 -3.73 31.19 31.73
C ARG A 564 -2.38 31.91 31.72
N ASN A 565 -1.65 31.74 30.62
CA ASN A 565 -0.44 32.49 30.35
C ASN A 565 -0.61 33.41 29.12
N THR A 566 0.39 34.27 28.88
CA THR A 566 0.36 35.24 27.78
C THR A 566 0.82 34.65 26.43
N PHE A 567 1.33 33.42 26.42
CA PHE A 567 1.84 32.75 25.21
C PHE A 567 0.73 32.02 24.44
N HIS A 568 -0.30 31.55 25.15
CA HIS A 568 -1.41 30.79 24.59
C HIS A 568 -2.73 31.54 24.77
N ALA A 569 -3.22 32.14 23.68
CA ALA A 569 -4.35 33.07 23.71
C ALA A 569 -5.73 32.39 23.57
N GLN A 570 -5.79 31.14 23.14
CA GLN A 570 -7.05 30.41 22.93
C GLN A 570 -7.78 30.10 24.25
N GLU A 571 -9.02 29.62 24.16
CA GLU A 571 -9.74 29.06 25.32
C GLU A 571 -9.00 27.83 25.87
N TYR A 572 -8.87 27.70 27.19
CA TYR A 572 -8.20 26.55 27.81
C TYR A 572 -9.18 25.43 28.12
N PHE A 573 -10.47 25.76 28.34
CA PHE A 573 -11.50 24.74 28.49
C PHE A 573 -11.79 24.08 27.12
N PRO A 574 -11.88 22.74 27.04
CA PRO A 574 -12.18 22.05 25.77
C PRO A 574 -13.53 22.50 25.20
N LEU A 575 -13.54 23.04 23.98
CA LEU A 575 -14.70 23.74 23.43
C LEU A 575 -15.85 22.80 23.02
N TRP A 576 -15.58 21.51 22.82
CA TRP A 576 -16.57 20.48 22.46
C TRP A 576 -17.15 19.74 23.67
N LEU A 577 -16.68 20.02 24.89
CA LEU A 577 -17.11 19.34 26.11
C LEU A 577 -18.00 20.20 26.99
N SER A 578 -18.85 19.54 27.77
CA SER A 578 -19.74 20.20 28.73
C SER A 578 -19.05 20.47 30.05
N SER A 579 -19.36 21.62 30.65
CA SER A 579 -18.94 21.96 32.02
C SER A 579 -20.01 21.51 33.02
N PRO A 580 -19.63 20.95 34.19
CA PRO A 580 -18.25 20.73 34.64
C PRO A 580 -17.61 19.44 34.08
N LEU A 581 -16.28 19.42 33.97
CA LEU A 581 -15.51 18.21 33.68
C LEU A 581 -15.08 17.53 34.97
N ARG A 582 -15.17 16.20 35.02
CA ARG A 582 -14.78 15.40 36.18
C ARG A 582 -13.85 14.28 35.74
N PHE A 583 -12.79 14.08 36.51
CA PHE A 583 -11.83 13.02 36.27
C PHE A 583 -11.51 12.30 37.57
N GLU A 584 -11.24 11.01 37.49
CA GLU A 584 -10.88 10.13 38.60
C GLU A 584 -9.65 9.31 38.21
N GLY A 585 -8.74 9.06 39.15
CA GLY A 585 -7.58 8.22 38.93
C GLY A 585 -6.58 8.27 40.08
N THR A 586 -5.31 8.03 39.75
CA THR A 586 -4.18 8.15 40.65
C THR A 586 -3.48 9.48 40.44
N LEU A 587 -3.30 10.25 41.51
CA LEU A 587 -2.50 11.48 41.53
C LEU A 587 -1.06 11.15 41.96
N LEU A 588 -0.13 11.38 41.04
CA LEU A 588 1.31 11.29 41.29
C LEU A 588 1.82 12.46 42.13
N PRO A 589 2.91 12.27 42.89
CA PRO A 589 3.56 13.38 43.55
C PRO A 589 4.09 14.40 42.53
N LEU A 590 4.18 15.66 42.97
CA LEU A 590 4.77 16.73 42.16
C LEU A 590 6.25 16.42 41.86
N ASN A 591 6.66 16.63 40.62
CA ASN A 591 8.05 16.47 40.17
C ASN A 591 8.69 17.79 39.70
N GLY A 592 7.86 18.82 39.44
CA GLY A 592 8.30 20.14 39.08
C GLY A 592 8.81 20.93 40.29
N HIS A 593 9.95 21.60 40.16
CA HIS A 593 10.45 22.54 41.15
C HIS A 593 11.22 23.70 40.52
N ASP A 594 11.08 24.88 41.11
CA ASP A 594 11.83 26.07 40.70
C ASP A 594 13.24 26.02 41.29
N THR A 595 14.24 25.99 40.41
CA THR A 595 15.66 25.99 40.77
C THR A 595 16.26 27.39 40.86
N SER A 596 15.56 28.42 40.36
CA SER A 596 16.03 29.80 40.43
C SER A 596 15.56 30.55 41.68
N GLY A 597 14.54 30.03 42.38
CA GLY A 597 13.95 30.64 43.57
C GLY A 597 13.13 31.90 43.31
N ASN A 598 12.89 32.24 42.04
CA ASN A 598 12.15 33.42 41.59
C ASN A 598 11.17 33.12 40.42
N GLY A 599 10.95 31.84 40.13
CA GLY A 599 9.99 31.35 39.13
C GLY A 599 10.47 31.40 37.69
N THR A 600 11.77 31.57 37.44
CA THR A 600 12.33 31.71 36.09
C THR A 600 12.90 30.42 35.52
N HIS A 601 13.28 29.44 36.36
CA HIS A 601 13.82 28.17 35.87
C HIS A 601 13.23 26.96 36.61
N TRP A 602 12.30 26.28 35.95
CA TRP A 602 11.65 25.08 36.44
C TRP A 602 12.28 23.82 35.86
N VAL A 603 12.40 22.79 36.69
CA VAL A 603 12.84 21.44 36.34
C VAL A 603 11.76 20.47 36.74
N CYS A 604 11.37 19.58 35.84
CA CYS A 604 10.45 18.48 36.11
C CYS A 604 11.21 17.14 36.05
N ASP A 605 11.40 16.51 37.21
CA ASP A 605 12.18 15.28 37.33
C ASP A 605 11.43 14.05 36.81
N ALA A 606 12.14 13.17 36.11
CA ALA A 606 11.58 11.90 35.65
C ALA A 606 11.38 10.90 36.80
N PHE A 607 10.28 10.17 36.75
CA PHE A 607 10.10 8.95 37.53
C PHE A 607 10.92 7.81 36.92
N ARG A 608 11.19 6.74 37.68
CA ARG A 608 12.13 5.69 37.26
C ARG A 608 11.59 4.82 36.12
N TYR A 609 10.30 4.52 36.10
CA TYR A 609 9.60 3.78 35.04
C TYR A 609 8.08 3.86 35.21
N GLY A 610 7.36 3.49 34.15
CA GLY A 610 5.91 3.20 34.19
C GLY A 610 5.00 4.38 33.86
N TYR A 611 5.55 5.40 33.19
CA TYR A 611 4.81 6.61 32.85
C TYR A 611 5.13 7.06 31.42
N VAL A 612 4.10 7.51 30.70
CA VAL A 612 4.24 8.15 29.37
C VAL A 612 4.80 9.55 29.59
N ASP A 613 5.53 10.07 28.60
CA ASP A 613 6.05 11.44 28.65
C ASP A 613 6.94 11.73 29.86
N ASN A 614 7.68 10.69 30.26
CA ASN A 614 8.47 10.68 31.48
C ASN A 614 9.96 10.83 31.19
N VAL A 615 10.43 10.22 30.11
CA VAL A 615 11.81 10.29 29.62
C VAL A 615 11.80 10.44 28.10
N SER A 616 12.96 10.78 27.53
CA SER A 616 13.10 10.89 26.08
C SER A 616 12.68 9.61 25.36
N ASN A 617 11.95 9.74 24.24
CA ASN A 617 11.61 8.63 23.34
C ASN A 617 12.83 7.86 22.79
N SER A 618 14.07 8.34 22.99
CA SER A 618 15.27 7.56 22.69
C SER A 618 15.58 6.48 23.74
N ASP A 619 15.02 6.60 24.95
CA ASP A 619 15.04 5.60 26.01
C ASP A 619 13.87 4.63 25.83
N ILE A 620 14.08 3.63 24.97
CA ILE A 620 13.04 2.64 24.63
C ILE A 620 12.53 1.91 25.87
N ASP A 621 13.41 1.53 26.81
CA ASP A 621 12.99 0.78 28.01
C ASP A 621 12.16 1.66 28.96
N GLY A 622 12.57 2.92 29.15
CA GLY A 622 11.84 3.88 29.99
C GLY A 622 10.45 4.25 29.46
N CYS A 623 10.26 4.18 28.13
CA CYS A 623 8.99 4.41 27.44
C CYS A 623 8.19 3.13 27.14
N SER A 624 8.66 1.97 27.64
CA SER A 624 8.03 0.67 27.40
C SER A 624 7.31 0.11 28.63
N PHE A 625 6.17 -0.54 28.40
CA PHE A 625 5.24 -1.00 29.42
C PHE A 625 4.99 -2.50 29.31
N ASP A 626 4.85 -3.16 30.46
CA ASP A 626 4.56 -4.59 30.59
C ASP A 626 3.12 -4.70 31.10
N ILE A 627 2.27 -5.43 30.37
CA ILE A 627 0.85 -5.60 30.71
C ILE A 627 0.69 -6.34 32.04
N SER A 628 1.67 -7.16 32.45
CA SER A 628 1.66 -7.82 33.77
C SER A 628 1.80 -6.86 34.95
N TRP A 629 2.07 -5.58 34.70
CA TRP A 629 2.03 -4.52 35.71
C TRP A 629 0.61 -4.06 36.06
N ALA A 630 -0.41 -4.58 35.37
CA ALA A 630 -1.80 -4.25 35.64
C ALA A 630 -2.17 -4.53 37.10
N VAL A 631 -2.87 -3.58 37.72
CA VAL A 631 -3.37 -3.69 39.07
C VAL A 631 -4.84 -3.28 39.20
N ASP A 632 -5.53 -3.84 40.18
CA ASP A 632 -6.88 -3.43 40.56
C ASP A 632 -6.87 -2.11 41.36
N LYS A 633 -8.06 -1.60 41.69
CA LYS A 633 -8.26 -0.40 42.52
C LYS A 633 -7.61 -0.46 43.91
N ASN A 634 -7.24 -1.65 44.39
CA ASN A 634 -6.54 -1.86 45.65
C ASN A 634 -5.03 -2.09 45.45
N ARG A 635 -4.51 -1.82 44.25
CA ARG A 635 -3.13 -2.06 43.82
C ARG A 635 -2.71 -3.53 43.87
N LYS A 636 -3.65 -4.48 43.80
CA LYS A 636 -3.34 -5.91 43.70
C LYS A 636 -3.07 -6.28 42.23
N PRO A 637 -2.03 -7.07 41.93
CA PRO A 637 -1.75 -7.50 40.56
C PRO A 637 -2.93 -8.21 39.91
N VAL A 638 -3.17 -7.90 38.63
CA VAL A 638 -4.20 -8.51 37.79
C VAL A 638 -3.51 -9.20 36.61
N ALA A 639 -3.84 -10.47 36.41
CA ALA A 639 -3.31 -11.23 35.28
C ALA A 639 -4.23 -11.04 34.06
N LEU A 640 -3.71 -10.35 33.04
CA LEU A 640 -4.34 -10.20 31.74
C LEU A 640 -3.53 -11.00 30.72
N ASP A 641 -4.18 -11.74 29.82
CA ASP A 641 -3.51 -12.50 28.76
C ASP A 641 -3.34 -11.69 27.46
N HIS A 642 -4.18 -10.68 27.26
CA HIS A 642 -4.12 -9.69 26.19
C HIS A 642 -4.82 -8.41 26.65
N ILE A 643 -4.76 -7.35 25.86
CA ILE A 643 -5.54 -6.13 26.01
C ILE A 643 -6.07 -5.70 24.63
N ASP A 644 -7.15 -4.93 24.62
CA ASP A 644 -7.77 -4.40 23.41
C ASP A 644 -7.71 -2.87 23.36
N PHE A 645 -7.77 -2.22 24.53
CA PHE A 645 -7.72 -0.77 24.65
C PHE A 645 -6.61 -0.32 25.60
N VAL A 646 -6.02 0.83 25.27
CA VAL A 646 -5.04 1.54 26.09
C VAL A 646 -5.56 2.95 26.34
N ARG A 647 -5.49 3.41 27.59
CA ARG A 647 -5.78 4.80 27.95
C ARG A 647 -4.55 5.41 28.61
N VAL A 648 -4.23 6.65 28.26
CA VAL A 648 -3.21 7.45 28.93
C VAL A 648 -3.87 8.68 29.51
N TYR A 649 -3.56 9.03 30.77
CA TYR A 649 -4.08 10.25 31.40
C TYR A 649 -2.99 11.04 32.14
N SER A 650 -3.12 12.37 32.13
CA SER A 650 -2.25 13.29 32.88
C SER A 650 -2.38 13.04 34.39
N ALA A 651 -1.30 12.63 35.05
CA ALA A 651 -1.38 12.12 36.41
C ALA A 651 -0.89 13.11 37.48
N GLN A 652 -0.61 14.37 37.11
CA GLN A 652 -0.18 15.42 38.03
C GLN A 652 -1.09 16.63 37.99
N ASN A 653 -1.35 17.21 39.17
CA ASN A 653 -2.04 18.48 39.34
C ASN A 653 -1.03 19.54 39.79
N GLN A 654 -0.25 20.07 38.84
CA GLN A 654 0.89 20.96 39.07
C GLN A 654 0.92 22.12 38.08
N MET A 655 1.34 23.30 38.56
CA MET A 655 1.69 24.47 37.74
C MET A 655 3.18 24.81 37.93
N CYS A 656 3.92 24.93 36.83
CA CYS A 656 5.35 25.21 36.78
C CYS A 656 5.64 26.64 36.28
N GLY A 657 5.00 27.63 36.89
CA GLY A 657 5.20 29.04 36.58
C GLY A 657 4.89 29.37 35.12
N TRP A 658 5.87 29.92 34.39
CA TRP A 658 5.69 30.30 32.99
C TRP A 658 5.57 29.11 32.03
N LEU A 659 6.00 27.91 32.44
CA LEU A 659 5.82 26.68 31.66
C LEU A 659 4.35 26.25 31.57
N GLY A 660 3.50 26.75 32.48
CA GLY A 660 2.10 26.35 32.55
C GLY A 660 1.86 25.11 33.42
N GLU A 661 0.76 24.42 33.16
CA GLU A 661 0.42 23.16 33.78
C GLU A 661 1.37 22.05 33.36
N THR A 662 1.58 21.06 34.24
CA THR A 662 2.24 19.81 33.85
C THR A 662 1.23 18.96 33.08
N SER A 663 1.44 18.84 31.77
CA SER A 663 0.52 18.22 30.81
C SER A 663 1.22 17.07 30.13
N THR A 664 0.66 15.86 30.23
CA THR A 664 1.17 14.74 29.43
C THR A 664 0.85 14.97 27.97
N GLU A 665 1.84 14.82 27.10
CA GLU A 665 1.64 14.67 25.66
C GLU A 665 1.85 13.22 25.19
N VAL A 666 1.13 12.86 24.13
CA VAL A 666 1.23 11.55 23.48
C VAL A 666 1.55 11.74 21.99
N SER A 667 2.57 11.03 21.48
CA SER A 667 2.97 11.10 20.06
C SER A 667 2.80 9.79 19.29
N GLY A 668 2.34 8.73 19.96
CA GLY A 668 1.98 7.46 19.33
C GLY A 668 2.31 6.25 20.22
N ALA A 669 1.94 5.07 19.76
CA ALA A 669 2.24 3.81 20.45
C ALA A 669 2.52 2.66 19.48
N GLU A 670 3.25 1.67 19.97
CA GLU A 670 3.65 0.47 19.24
C GLU A 670 3.38 -0.81 20.06
N ASP A 671 2.84 -1.85 19.40
CA ASP A 671 2.90 -3.23 19.86
C ASP A 671 4.31 -3.78 19.58
N LEU A 672 5.03 -4.11 20.64
CA LEU A 672 6.39 -4.65 20.57
C LEU A 672 6.43 -6.13 20.11
N HIS A 673 5.27 -6.77 20.04
CA HIS A 673 5.11 -8.21 19.87
C HIS A 673 4.04 -8.61 18.84
N LEU A 674 3.84 -7.79 17.80
CA LEU A 674 2.82 -7.98 16.73
C LEU A 674 2.57 -9.44 16.33
N GLN A 675 3.62 -10.22 16.05
CA GLN A 675 3.46 -11.62 15.64
C GLN A 675 2.89 -12.52 16.74
N LYS A 676 3.29 -12.31 18.00
CA LYS A 676 2.74 -13.04 19.16
C LYS A 676 1.29 -12.60 19.41
N SER A 677 0.99 -11.31 19.29
CA SER A 677 -0.34 -10.72 19.43
C SER A 677 -1.35 -11.31 18.43
N ILE A 678 -0.98 -11.36 17.15
CA ILE A 678 -1.79 -11.98 16.09
C ILE A 678 -1.96 -13.50 16.33
N SER A 679 -0.90 -14.17 16.77
CA SER A 679 -0.91 -15.63 17.02
C SER A 679 -1.71 -16.04 18.26
N ALA A 680 -1.88 -15.14 19.24
CA ALA A 680 -2.65 -15.42 20.44
C ALA A 680 -4.17 -15.46 20.15
N LYS A 681 -4.65 -14.63 19.22
CA LYS A 681 -6.06 -14.56 18.80
C LYS A 681 -6.50 -15.79 17.99
N SER A 682 -5.61 -16.39 17.20
CA SER A 682 -5.93 -17.60 16.42
C SER A 682 -6.19 -18.84 17.28
N ARG A 683 -5.54 -18.97 18.44
CA ARG A 683 -5.71 -20.13 19.34
C ARG A 683 -7.03 -20.16 20.11
N LYS A 684 -7.72 -19.03 20.30
CA LYS A 684 -8.99 -18.98 21.05
C LYS A 684 -10.22 -19.35 20.20
N ARG A 685 -10.14 -19.34 18.86
CA ARG A 685 -11.24 -19.75 17.98
C ARG A 685 -11.42 -21.28 17.86
N ASP A 686 -10.42 -22.06 18.26
CA ASP A 686 -10.46 -23.53 18.17
C ASP A 686 -11.10 -24.23 19.38
N ASN A 687 -11.55 -23.49 20.40
CA ASN A 687 -12.09 -24.03 21.66
C ASN A 687 -13.45 -23.42 22.06
N LYS A 688 -14.35 -23.17 21.11
CA LYS A 688 -15.79 -22.98 21.38
C LYS A 688 -16.64 -23.76 20.40
#